data_AF-A0A1W9H9T3-F1
#
_entry.id   AF-A0A1W9H9T3-F1
#
_cell.length_a   1.000
_cell.length_b   1.000
_cell.length_c   1.000
_cell.angle_alpha   90.00
_cell.angle_beta   90.00
_cell.angle_gamma   90.00
#
_symmetry.space_group_name_H-M   'P 1'
#
loop_
_entity.id
_entity.type
_entity.pdbx_description
1 polymer ?
#
loop_
_entity_poly.entity_id
_entity_poly.type
_entity_poly.pdbx_seq_one_letter_code
_entity_poly.pdbx_strand_id
1 'polypeptide(L)'
;MTEEQLRGLFASQGFSELGLERVYVEVPNLRFVPAPTPADLRSMNLLPIYQVWVCQRSAHPRPIPFTRSPKVSVIVPTYNRPDRLRTALESLAAQTFQDFEVIVVNDAGCEVGFVVNACVDRHRITTISHDRNRGLAAARNSGLRAAKGTYIAYLDDDDRYLPHHLETLVACLERQESRVAYTDAWRVHERQVDGIYVETGRDVPYSCDFNPAELLVGNYFPVLCVMHARQCLEEVGYFDESLFAHEDWDLWIRMATRFPFTHLPVTTAEFTWRSDGTSMTSGTRETYQRTTEIIYRKYAPHAAQIPGVREAQARHLANCFPKTAAKSYVCSIVIPVSNRLDLTQDCLTALSQLQDQPDYEVIVVDNGSTDGTQEFLGSLSGDVQVIRNRENLGFAKACNQGAAAATGDYLVFLNNDTIPLQGWLKALVDEVEAHPDVAIVGSKLLFADGSVQHAGVVFMRSRRSAYHIYRTAPSSSPGVNQRREFQAVTAACMLVRRKLFEEVHGFDEQFVNGFEDVDLCLKAREKGYLIVYQPRSVLYHLESQTPGRKDQDAHNSRLLEERWGSHWWLGDEDLYYHQDGLKLVGGDQDVNFATQIKPFHDVQDQAAWAHVAAAQRAALKKDWGAVRWELGMADYWPNDRFVLSWGAMVAERLDEPVHRAKFLARHLTLVDAPAERLELIRMLLEQKNVSGAEEQLRTLLDASPDHAEGLVLKGILCIQREQYEQAESVFSAALRGGADRRKCLMGMGMAAMGRAYTQGAWERFLEVLREHPDDAEAIHWLLRAGTAQNRWQELGEHLYLYTARNPEDLAARFALTGVLLRGERIEAARREYDALCSADSHYDGLVQLGQAIAGREAALAMASSSFVNGEA
;
A
#
# COMPACT_ATOMS: atom_id res chain seq x y z
N MET A 1 37.47 35.90 -6.33
CA MET A 1 37.65 36.95 -5.31
C MET A 1 38.60 36.38 -4.28
N THR A 2 39.72 37.03 -3.99
CA THR A 2 40.66 36.54 -2.95
C THR A 2 40.12 36.87 -1.56
N GLU A 3 40.59 36.16 -0.52
CA GLU A 3 40.24 36.48 0.88
C GLU A 3 40.55 37.94 1.20
N GLU A 4 41.66 38.48 0.72
CA GLU A 4 42.05 39.87 0.95
C GLU A 4 41.08 40.87 0.28
N GLN A 5 40.54 40.53 -0.89
CA GLN A 5 39.50 41.33 -1.57
C GLN A 5 38.16 41.29 -0.83
N LEU A 6 37.77 40.13 -0.29
CA LEU A 6 36.58 39.98 0.55
C LEU A 6 36.71 40.76 1.86
N ARG A 7 37.88 40.72 2.50
CA ARG A 7 38.21 41.46 3.75
C ARG A 7 38.04 42.95 3.53
N GLY A 8 38.60 43.46 2.42
CA GLY A 8 38.45 44.86 2.03
C GLY A 8 36.98 45.26 1.79
N LEU A 9 36.20 44.38 1.15
CA LEU A 9 34.78 44.62 0.87
C LEU A 9 33.96 44.72 2.17
N PHE A 10 34.13 43.78 3.11
CA PHE A 10 33.37 43.76 4.35
C PHE A 10 33.77 44.86 5.34
N ALA A 11 35.06 45.17 5.44
CA ALA A 11 35.53 46.31 6.23
C ALA A 11 34.93 47.63 5.72
N SER A 12 34.82 47.80 4.39
CA SER A 12 34.22 49.01 3.79
C SER A 12 32.73 49.18 4.11
N GLN A 13 32.05 48.10 4.52
CA GLN A 13 30.63 48.08 4.90
C GLN A 13 30.40 47.99 6.42
N GLY A 14 31.44 48.20 7.24
CA GLY A 14 31.31 48.27 8.70
C GLY A 14 31.22 46.91 9.40
N PHE A 15 31.72 45.85 8.76
CA PHE A 15 31.84 44.53 9.36
C PHE A 15 33.25 44.30 9.90
N SER A 16 33.37 43.72 11.11
CA SER A 16 34.63 43.17 11.62
C SER A 16 34.64 41.66 11.45
N GLU A 17 35.75 41.13 10.92
CA GLU A 17 35.98 39.69 10.77
C GLU A 17 36.14 39.02 12.14
N LEU A 18 35.40 37.93 12.37
CA LEU A 18 35.50 37.12 13.59
C LEU A 18 36.28 35.81 13.39
N GLY A 19 36.70 35.52 12.16
CA GLY A 19 37.51 34.36 11.79
C GLY A 19 36.93 33.54 10.63
N LEU A 20 37.70 32.54 10.21
CA LEU A 20 37.32 31.56 9.18
C LEU A 20 36.72 30.33 9.85
N GLU A 21 35.46 30.02 9.55
CA GLU A 21 34.79 28.83 10.07
C GLU A 21 34.88 27.69 9.03
N ARG A 22 35.22 26.48 9.49
CA ARG A 22 35.03 25.24 8.72
C ARG A 22 33.73 24.62 9.22
N VAL A 23 32.69 24.64 8.40
CA VAL A 23 31.38 24.12 8.79
C VAL A 23 31.16 22.76 8.12
N TYR A 24 30.78 21.77 8.91
CA TYR A 24 30.21 20.52 8.40
C TYR A 24 28.75 20.77 8.06
N VAL A 25 28.38 20.60 6.79
CA VAL A 25 26.99 20.69 6.35
C VAL A 25 26.52 19.27 6.02
N GLU A 26 25.48 18.79 6.70
CA GLU A 26 24.75 17.61 6.22
C GLU A 26 24.05 17.94 4.91
N VAL A 27 24.31 17.15 3.87
CA VAL A 27 23.55 17.22 2.60
C VAL A 27 22.23 16.48 2.83
N PRO A 28 21.06 17.14 2.79
CA PRO A 28 19.79 16.49 3.00
C PRO A 28 19.32 15.91 1.66
N ASN A 29 19.90 14.79 1.22
CA ASN A 29 19.30 13.79 0.31
C ASN A 29 20.38 12.89 -0.33
N LEU A 30 20.68 11.74 0.28
CA LEU A 30 21.15 10.55 -0.44
C LEU A 30 20.64 9.29 0.29
N ARG A 31 19.55 8.71 -0.22
CA ARG A 31 19.21 7.29 0.01
C ARG A 31 20.25 6.47 -0.75
N PHE A 32 20.87 5.47 -0.09
CA PHE A 32 21.93 4.57 -0.56
C PHE A 32 23.39 5.01 -0.37
N VAL A 33 23.95 4.66 0.80
CA VAL A 33 25.38 4.31 0.97
C VAL A 33 25.43 3.05 1.84
N PRO A 34 26.18 1.99 1.46
CA PRO A 34 26.33 0.79 2.29
C PRO A 34 27.13 1.09 3.56
N ALA A 35 26.90 0.31 4.62
CA ALA A 35 27.60 0.47 5.90
C ALA A 35 29.14 0.46 5.70
N PRO A 36 29.89 1.30 6.44
CA PRO A 36 31.33 1.39 6.31
C PRO A 36 32.00 0.06 6.62
N THR A 37 33.00 -0.29 5.83
CA THR A 37 33.82 -1.48 6.08
C THR A 37 34.87 -1.17 7.15
N PRO A 38 35.40 -2.19 7.86
CA PRO A 38 36.48 -1.99 8.83
C PRO A 38 37.76 -1.33 8.27
N ALA A 39 37.91 -1.28 6.95
CA ALA A 39 39.00 -0.56 6.28
C ALA A 39 38.81 0.97 6.30
N ASP A 40 37.56 1.44 6.29
CA ASP A 40 37.20 2.87 6.21
C ASP A 40 37.40 3.61 7.55
N LEU A 41 37.47 2.88 8.67
CA LEU A 41 37.72 3.43 10.02
C LEU A 41 39.18 3.81 10.28
N ARG A 42 40.10 3.51 9.36
CA ARG A 42 41.55 3.71 9.58
C ARG A 42 42.12 5.00 9.03
N SER A 43 41.41 5.73 8.16
CA SER A 43 41.99 6.87 7.44
C SER A 43 41.31 8.23 7.65
N MET A 44 40.18 8.32 8.36
CA MET A 44 39.48 9.58 8.71
C MET A 44 39.29 10.61 7.57
N ASN A 45 39.42 10.20 6.31
CA ASN A 45 39.28 11.08 5.16
C ASN A 45 37.98 10.70 4.45
N LEU A 46 36.90 11.45 4.73
CA LEU A 46 35.84 11.83 3.76
C LEU A 46 34.71 12.59 4.48
N LEU A 47 34.83 13.91 4.57
CA LEU A 47 33.72 14.85 4.63
C LEU A 47 34.11 16.09 3.80
N PRO A 48 33.28 16.58 2.86
CA PRO A 48 33.56 17.83 2.16
C PRO A 48 33.39 19.00 3.14
N ILE A 49 34.47 19.74 3.38
CA ILE A 49 34.48 20.94 4.25
C ILE A 49 34.14 22.15 3.38
N TYR A 50 33.07 22.88 3.71
CA TYR A 50 32.84 24.23 3.19
C TYR A 50 33.36 25.26 4.20
N GLN A 51 34.02 26.30 3.70
CA GLN A 51 34.47 27.45 4.50
C GLN A 51 33.40 28.55 4.47
N VAL A 52 32.94 28.99 5.63
CA VAL A 52 32.00 30.11 5.77
C VAL A 52 32.71 31.27 6.49
N TRP A 53 32.51 32.49 6.01
CA TRP A 53 33.08 33.71 6.57
C TRP A 53 32.08 34.38 7.52
N VAL A 54 32.48 34.56 8.78
CA VAL A 54 31.63 35.17 9.82
C VAL A 54 32.07 36.61 10.08
N CYS A 55 31.12 37.53 9.98
CA CYS A 55 31.32 38.96 10.11
C CYS A 55 30.25 39.56 11.04
N GLN A 56 30.66 40.45 11.96
CA GLN A 56 29.72 41.15 12.85
C GLN A 56 29.66 42.64 12.49
N ARG A 57 28.44 43.19 12.42
CA ARG A 57 28.20 44.62 12.22
C ARG A 57 28.09 45.30 13.57
N SER A 58 28.98 46.27 13.83
CA SER A 58 29.09 46.91 15.13
C SER A 58 27.97 47.94 15.36
N ALA A 59 27.03 47.66 16.26
CA ALA A 59 26.20 48.66 16.91
C ALA A 59 26.19 48.37 18.43
N HIS A 60 26.64 49.35 19.22
CA HIS A 60 26.75 49.37 20.70
C HIS A 60 28.09 48.92 21.31
N PRO A 61 28.47 49.51 22.46
CA PRO A 61 29.85 49.85 22.80
C PRO A 61 30.66 48.65 23.28
N ARG A 62 31.97 48.72 22.99
CA ARG A 62 32.96 47.72 23.38
C ARG A 62 32.85 47.34 24.87
N PRO A 63 32.83 46.04 25.22
CA PRO A 63 33.10 45.59 26.57
C PRO A 63 34.44 46.15 27.02
N ILE A 64 34.53 46.56 28.29
CA ILE A 64 35.81 46.86 28.93
C ILE A 64 36.65 45.59 28.84
N PRO A 65 37.81 45.60 28.16
CA PRO A 65 38.61 44.39 28.03
C PRO A 65 39.08 43.97 29.42
N PHE A 66 38.80 42.72 29.79
CA PHE A 66 39.50 42.07 30.88
C PHE A 66 41.01 42.14 30.56
N THR A 67 41.79 42.67 31.51
CA THR A 67 43.24 42.88 31.33
C THR A 67 44.04 41.57 31.30
N ARG A 68 43.39 40.44 31.57
CA ARG A 68 43.85 39.04 31.35
C ARG A 68 42.63 38.14 31.10
N SER A 69 42.78 37.03 30.39
CA SER A 69 41.67 36.07 30.19
C SER A 69 41.19 35.52 31.53
N PRO A 70 39.87 35.46 31.79
CA PRO A 70 39.34 34.96 33.05
C PRO A 70 39.73 33.49 33.24
N LYS A 71 39.80 33.03 34.50
CA LYS A 71 40.08 31.61 34.77
C LYS A 71 38.89 30.72 34.43
N VAL A 72 37.67 31.16 34.77
CA VAL A 72 36.43 30.42 34.52
C VAL A 72 35.45 31.22 33.66
N SER A 73 34.78 30.58 32.69
CA SER A 73 33.58 31.12 32.06
C SER A 73 32.36 30.32 32.54
N VAL A 74 31.38 31.01 33.12
CA VAL A 74 30.11 30.40 33.53
C VAL A 74 29.05 30.66 32.46
N ILE A 75 28.48 29.60 31.89
CA ILE A 75 27.45 29.68 30.85
C ILE A 75 26.07 29.63 31.49
N VAL A 76 25.24 30.64 31.22
CA VAL A 76 23.91 30.81 31.82
C VAL A 76 22.84 30.95 30.72
N PRO A 77 22.21 29.85 30.27
CA PRO A 77 21.10 29.92 29.33
C PRO A 77 19.82 30.40 30.04
N THR A 78 19.01 31.19 29.34
CA THR A 78 17.70 31.64 29.86
C THR A 78 16.66 31.77 28.75
N TYR A 79 15.40 31.51 29.09
CA TYR A 79 14.25 31.68 28.18
C TYR A 79 12.99 32.06 28.98
N ASN A 80 12.49 33.28 28.79
CA ASN A 80 11.24 33.78 29.40
C ASN A 80 11.17 33.75 30.94
N ARG A 81 12.30 33.85 31.66
CA ARG A 81 12.37 33.70 33.14
C ARG A 81 13.27 34.73 33.82
N PRO A 82 13.01 36.04 33.66
CA PRO A 82 13.90 37.10 34.17
C PRO A 82 14.09 37.08 35.70
N ASP A 83 13.07 36.68 36.47
CA ASP A 83 13.17 36.62 37.93
C ASP A 83 14.08 35.48 38.40
N ARG A 84 14.08 34.35 37.68
CA ARG A 84 14.95 33.22 38.02
C ARG A 84 16.40 33.54 37.66
N LEU A 85 16.61 34.10 36.46
CA LEU A 85 17.91 34.59 36.03
C LEU A 85 18.53 35.55 37.06
N ARG A 86 17.72 36.43 37.68
CA ARG A 86 18.20 37.31 38.75
C ARG A 86 18.80 36.50 39.92
N THR A 87 18.09 35.49 40.40
CA THR A 87 18.56 34.62 41.49
C THR A 87 19.83 33.85 41.12
N ALA A 88 19.93 33.33 39.90
CA ALA A 88 21.14 32.67 39.41
C ALA A 88 22.35 33.64 39.40
N LEU A 89 22.16 34.86 38.88
CA LEU A 89 23.20 35.89 38.84
C LEU A 89 23.61 36.39 40.24
N GLU A 90 22.67 36.50 41.19
CA GLU A 90 22.97 36.82 42.59
C GLU A 90 23.85 35.74 43.25
N SER A 91 23.63 34.46 42.91
CA SER A 91 24.46 33.36 43.41
C SER A 91 25.89 33.39 42.85
N LEU A 92 26.06 33.88 41.62
CA LEU A 92 27.36 34.09 41.00
C LEU A 92 28.11 35.29 41.61
N ALA A 93 27.41 36.38 41.90
CA ALA A 93 27.99 37.53 42.59
C ALA A 93 28.50 37.18 44.01
N ALA A 94 27.89 36.17 44.65
CA ALA A 94 28.27 35.68 45.97
C ALA A 94 29.49 34.74 46.00
N GLN A 95 30.10 34.40 44.85
CA GLN A 95 31.23 33.47 44.80
C GLN A 95 32.49 34.03 45.48
N THR A 96 33.21 33.21 46.22
CA THR A 96 34.51 33.58 46.83
C THR A 96 35.64 33.63 45.80
N PHE A 97 35.57 32.79 44.78
CA PHE A 97 36.49 32.82 43.66
C PHE A 97 36.10 33.94 42.69
N GLN A 98 37.03 34.86 42.44
CA GLN A 98 36.73 36.12 41.73
C GLN A 98 37.33 36.20 40.32
N ASP A 99 38.05 35.19 39.82
CA ASP A 99 38.63 35.23 38.48
C ASP A 99 37.73 34.51 37.44
N PHE A 100 36.53 35.03 37.24
CA PHE A 100 35.55 34.46 36.32
C PHE A 100 34.78 35.52 35.52
N GLU A 101 34.25 35.09 34.37
CA GLU A 101 33.24 35.81 33.59
C GLU A 101 31.92 35.03 33.55
N VAL A 102 30.83 35.73 33.24
CA VAL A 102 29.50 35.14 33.08
C VAL A 102 29.02 35.41 31.66
N ILE A 103 28.49 34.40 30.99
CA ILE A 103 27.93 34.51 29.65
C ILE A 103 26.46 34.12 29.72
N VAL A 104 25.60 35.13 29.74
CA VAL A 104 24.14 34.97 29.71
C VAL A 104 23.69 34.82 28.27
N VAL A 105 23.02 33.72 27.96
CA VAL A 105 22.47 33.46 26.63
C VAL A 105 20.95 33.49 26.70
N ASN A 106 20.35 34.58 26.24
CA ASN A 106 18.91 34.72 26.10
C ASN A 106 18.45 34.03 24.81
N ASP A 107 17.80 32.87 24.91
CA ASP A 107 17.36 32.07 23.76
C ASP A 107 16.03 32.58 23.17
N ALA A 108 15.99 33.88 22.89
CA ALA A 108 14.83 34.68 22.49
C ALA A 108 13.74 34.80 23.57
N GLY A 109 12.59 35.37 23.19
CA GLY A 109 11.49 35.64 24.11
C GLY A 109 11.58 37.02 24.75
N CYS A 110 11.38 37.11 26.07
CA CYS A 110 11.42 38.38 26.77
C CYS A 110 12.84 38.97 26.85
N GLU A 111 12.94 40.30 26.84
CA GLU A 111 14.21 41.01 27.05
C GLU A 111 14.70 40.83 28.49
N VAL A 112 15.96 40.42 28.67
CA VAL A 112 16.56 40.20 30.00
C VAL A 112 17.65 41.22 30.34
N GLY A 113 17.94 42.17 29.44
CA GLY A 113 19.00 43.17 29.64
C GLY A 113 18.81 44.02 30.91
N PHE A 114 17.56 44.24 31.35
CA PHE A 114 17.29 44.97 32.59
C PHE A 114 17.73 44.21 33.85
N VAL A 115 17.73 42.87 33.82
CA VAL A 115 18.21 42.02 34.92
C VAL A 115 19.72 42.17 35.03
N VAL A 116 20.43 42.01 33.91
CA VAL A 116 21.90 42.14 33.83
C VAL A 116 22.35 43.55 34.23
N ASN A 117 21.64 44.59 33.80
CA ASN A 117 21.98 45.97 34.14
C ASN A 117 21.84 46.30 35.63
N ALA A 118 21.01 45.55 36.36
CA ALA A 118 20.82 45.70 37.80
C ALA A 118 21.89 44.97 38.63
N CYS A 119 22.69 44.08 38.03
CA CYS A 119 23.74 43.33 38.73
C CYS A 119 24.93 44.22 39.08
N VAL A 120 25.43 44.10 40.31
CA VAL A 120 26.65 44.80 40.78
C VAL A 120 27.87 44.43 39.92
N ASP A 121 27.95 43.16 39.51
CA ASP A 121 29.05 42.61 38.71
C ASP A 121 28.79 42.64 37.20
N ARG A 122 27.90 43.52 36.71
CA ARG A 122 27.58 43.62 35.26
C ARG A 122 28.80 43.73 34.35
N HIS A 123 29.91 44.27 34.86
CA HIS A 123 31.16 44.42 34.12
C HIS A 123 31.81 43.08 33.73
N ARG A 124 31.38 41.97 34.36
CA ARG A 124 31.83 40.60 34.07
C ARG A 124 30.84 39.78 33.26
N ILE A 125 29.67 40.34 32.95
CA ILE A 125 28.58 39.64 32.29
C ILE A 125 28.57 40.03 30.81
N THR A 126 28.69 39.03 29.93
CA THR A 126 28.43 39.16 28.49
C THR A 126 27.03 38.60 28.22
N THR A 127 26.21 39.33 27.45
CA THR A 127 24.88 38.86 27.04
C THR A 127 24.85 38.55 25.55
N ILE A 128 24.31 37.39 25.20
CA ILE A 128 24.05 36.96 23.82
C ILE A 128 22.54 36.75 23.70
N SER A 129 21.92 37.33 22.67
CA SER A 129 20.50 37.12 22.39
C SER A 129 20.33 36.42 21.06
N HIS A 130 19.53 35.36 21.05
CA HIS A 130 19.06 34.74 19.81
C HIS A 130 17.81 35.44 19.28
N ASP A 131 17.64 35.40 17.95
CA ASP A 131 16.48 35.96 17.24
C ASP A 131 15.22 35.07 17.37
N ARG A 132 15.41 33.78 17.60
CA ARG A 132 14.38 32.78 17.87
C ARG A 132 14.87 31.76 18.89
N ASN A 133 13.96 31.04 19.53
CA ASN A 133 14.33 29.93 20.41
C ASN A 133 14.99 28.82 19.57
N ARG A 134 16.23 28.48 19.93
CA ARG A 134 17.05 27.47 19.24
C ARG A 134 17.26 26.22 20.09
N GLY A 135 16.76 26.21 21.32
CA GLY A 135 16.87 25.11 22.27
C GLY A 135 18.08 25.23 23.19
N LEU A 136 18.02 24.50 24.31
CA LEU A 136 18.99 24.58 25.41
C LEU A 136 20.42 24.25 24.97
N ALA A 137 20.60 23.19 24.17
CA ALA A 137 21.91 22.81 23.62
C ALA A 137 22.52 23.94 22.77
N ALA A 138 21.72 24.58 21.91
CA ALA A 138 22.16 25.68 21.05
C ALA A 138 22.50 26.93 21.88
N ALA A 139 21.70 27.24 22.91
CA ALA A 139 21.98 28.34 23.84
C ALA A 139 23.32 28.12 24.57
N ARG A 140 23.55 26.93 25.13
CA ARG A 140 24.83 26.58 25.76
C ARG A 140 25.98 26.67 24.77
N ASN A 141 25.83 26.17 23.56
CA ASN A 141 26.86 26.24 22.53
C ASN A 141 27.21 27.69 22.14
N SER A 142 26.23 28.58 22.04
CA SER A 142 26.49 30.01 21.82
C SER A 142 27.30 30.62 22.96
N GLY A 143 27.00 30.25 24.20
CA GLY A 143 27.78 30.67 25.36
C GLY A 143 29.22 30.13 25.33
N LEU A 144 29.38 28.84 25.04
CA LEU A 144 30.69 28.19 24.95
C LEU A 144 31.58 28.80 23.86
N ARG A 145 31.01 29.19 22.72
CA ARG A 145 31.76 29.86 21.65
C ARG A 145 32.28 31.24 22.06
N ALA A 146 31.63 31.92 23.00
CA ALA A 146 32.06 33.21 23.52
C ALA A 146 32.99 33.11 24.75
N ALA A 147 33.12 31.91 25.33
CA ALA A 147 33.90 31.65 26.54
C ALA A 147 35.40 31.85 26.34
N LYS A 148 36.02 32.61 27.25
CA LYS A 148 37.46 32.90 27.27
C LYS A 148 38.20 32.20 28.41
N GLY A 149 37.44 31.58 29.31
CA GLY A 149 37.90 30.84 30.47
C GLY A 149 38.86 29.72 30.11
N THR A 150 39.79 29.45 31.03
CA THR A 150 40.55 28.18 31.00
C THR A 150 39.63 27.01 31.32
N TYR A 151 38.72 27.24 32.26
CA TYR A 151 37.68 26.29 32.67
C TYR A 151 36.29 26.81 32.30
N ILE A 152 35.39 25.87 32.08
CA ILE A 152 33.99 26.10 31.77
C ILE A 152 33.14 25.53 32.89
N ALA A 153 32.15 26.31 33.35
CA ALA A 153 31.11 25.89 34.27
C ALA A 153 29.73 26.29 33.72
N TYR A 154 28.67 25.68 34.24
CA TYR A 154 27.30 25.83 33.73
C TYR A 154 26.33 26.15 34.85
N LEU A 155 25.42 27.08 34.64
CA LEU A 155 24.38 27.39 35.61
C LEU A 155 23.08 27.67 34.88
N ASP A 156 22.08 26.81 35.05
CA ASP A 156 20.75 27.07 34.50
C ASP A 156 20.08 28.23 35.28
N ASP A 157 19.18 28.97 34.61
CA ASP A 157 18.62 30.20 35.18
C ASP A 157 17.76 29.99 36.43
N ASP A 158 17.35 28.75 36.74
CA ASP A 158 16.56 28.39 37.90
C ASP A 158 17.31 27.60 38.98
N ASP A 159 18.64 27.60 38.89
CA ASP A 159 19.58 26.96 39.81
C ASP A 159 20.49 27.98 40.52
N ARG A 160 21.23 27.51 41.55
CA ARG A 160 22.07 28.38 42.39
C ARG A 160 23.41 27.74 42.73
N TYR A 161 24.48 28.55 42.72
CA TYR A 161 25.75 28.16 43.34
C TYR A 161 25.83 28.62 44.80
N LEU A 162 26.42 27.78 45.66
CA LEU A 162 26.85 28.19 46.99
C LEU A 162 28.20 28.94 46.89
N PRO A 163 28.53 29.83 47.84
CA PRO A 163 29.65 30.77 47.72
C PRO A 163 31.01 30.16 47.33
N HIS A 164 31.28 28.90 47.67
CA HIS A 164 32.57 28.25 47.45
C HIS A 164 32.61 27.31 46.22
N HIS A 165 31.57 27.29 45.37
CA HIS A 165 31.47 26.36 44.24
C HIS A 165 32.64 26.47 43.26
N LEU A 166 32.86 27.67 42.70
CA LEU A 166 33.94 27.90 41.73
C LEU A 166 35.33 27.69 42.35
N GLU A 167 35.54 28.14 43.59
CA GLU A 167 36.81 27.97 44.32
C GLU A 167 37.16 26.48 44.48
N THR A 168 36.17 25.67 44.87
CA THR A 168 36.33 24.24 45.10
C THR A 168 36.74 23.49 43.83
N LEU A 169 36.02 23.74 42.72
CA LEU A 169 36.29 23.08 41.44
C LEU A 169 37.61 23.54 40.79
N VAL A 170 37.93 24.84 40.86
CA VAL A 170 39.22 25.36 40.36
C VAL A 170 40.38 24.78 41.15
N ALA A 171 40.28 24.74 42.49
CA ALA A 171 41.34 24.17 43.33
C ALA A 171 41.61 22.69 43.02
N CYS A 172 40.58 21.93 42.66
CA CYS A 172 40.71 20.54 42.21
C CYS A 172 41.41 20.45 40.84
N LEU A 173 40.94 21.19 39.84
CA LEU A 173 41.48 21.10 38.48
C LEU A 173 42.91 21.64 38.37
N GLU A 174 43.29 22.64 39.17
CA GLU A 174 44.66 23.17 39.21
C GLU A 174 45.68 22.20 39.82
N ARG A 175 45.24 21.22 40.62
CA ARG A 175 46.11 20.13 41.09
C ARG A 175 46.45 19.12 39.99
N GLN A 176 45.84 19.25 38.81
CA GLN A 176 46.06 18.46 37.58
C GLN A 176 45.76 16.96 37.68
N GLU A 177 44.92 16.54 38.64
CA GLU A 177 44.54 15.13 38.79
C GLU A 177 43.48 14.68 37.76
N SER A 178 42.71 15.62 37.20
CA SER A 178 41.71 15.36 36.15
C SER A 178 41.48 16.58 35.25
N ARG A 179 40.77 16.40 34.12
CA ARG A 179 40.36 17.50 33.22
C ARG A 179 38.90 17.92 33.41
N VAL A 180 38.12 17.09 34.10
CA VAL A 180 36.74 17.33 34.48
C VAL A 180 36.60 17.06 35.98
N ALA A 181 35.88 17.92 36.68
CA ALA A 181 35.57 17.75 38.09
C ALA A 181 34.09 18.07 38.32
N TYR A 182 33.46 17.37 39.27
CA TYR A 182 32.11 17.68 39.69
C TYR A 182 31.93 17.57 41.20
N THR A 183 30.96 18.32 41.72
CA THR A 183 30.60 18.38 43.14
C THR A 183 29.19 17.85 43.38
N ASP A 184 28.77 17.77 44.63
CA ASP A 184 27.38 17.44 44.96
C ASP A 184 26.48 18.69 44.94
N ALA A 185 25.17 18.48 44.75
CA ALA A 185 24.17 19.54 44.86
C ALA A 185 22.99 19.14 45.73
N TRP A 186 22.43 20.12 46.45
CA TRP A 186 21.12 19.98 47.06
C TRP A 186 20.07 19.99 45.97
N ARG A 187 19.18 19.00 45.99
CA ARG A 187 17.89 19.08 45.31
C ARG A 187 16.89 19.70 46.26
N VAL A 188 16.38 20.87 45.90
CA VAL A 188 15.41 21.63 46.70
C VAL A 188 14.01 21.34 46.17
N HIS A 189 13.16 20.74 47.00
CA HIS A 189 11.77 20.39 46.66
C HIS A 189 10.86 21.59 46.89
N GLU A 190 10.28 22.14 45.83
CA GLU A 190 9.38 23.29 45.93
C GLU A 190 7.93 22.92 45.61
N ARG A 191 6.99 23.60 46.27
CA ARG A 191 5.55 23.53 45.95
C ARG A 191 4.97 24.94 45.93
N GLN A 192 4.00 25.17 45.05
CA GLN A 192 3.26 26.43 45.02
C GLN A 192 2.25 26.49 46.18
N VAL A 193 2.33 27.55 47.00
CA VAL A 193 1.39 27.90 48.06
C VAL A 193 1.01 29.36 47.84
N ASP A 194 -0.28 29.64 47.67
CA ASP A 194 -0.82 31.00 47.40
C ASP A 194 -0.12 31.75 46.25
N GLY A 195 0.25 31.01 45.20
CA GLY A 195 0.92 31.57 44.02
C GLY A 195 2.44 31.68 44.13
N ILE A 196 3.03 31.42 45.30
CA ILE A 196 4.47 31.54 45.57
C ILE A 196 5.08 30.14 45.75
N TYR A 197 6.28 29.91 45.20
CA TYR A 197 7.02 28.68 45.45
C TYR A 197 7.67 28.73 46.84
N VAL A 198 7.39 27.71 47.65
CA VAL A 198 8.02 27.53 48.97
C VAL A 198 8.78 26.21 49.01
N GLU A 199 9.94 26.23 49.63
CA GLU A 199 10.72 25.02 49.90
C GLU A 199 9.98 24.12 50.90
N THR A 200 9.82 22.86 50.53
CA THR A 200 9.16 21.81 51.33
C THR A 200 10.14 20.78 51.88
N GLY A 201 11.36 20.74 51.34
CA GLY A 201 12.44 19.87 51.79
C GLY A 201 13.65 19.93 50.86
N ARG A 202 14.75 19.28 51.27
CA ARG A 202 15.96 19.14 50.45
C ARG A 202 16.66 17.81 50.68
N ASP A 203 17.29 17.26 49.64
CA ASP A 203 18.11 16.04 49.69
C ASP A 203 19.33 16.12 48.76
N VAL A 204 20.28 15.20 48.89
CA VAL A 204 21.45 15.08 47.98
C VAL A 204 21.29 13.79 47.17
N PRO A 205 20.59 13.83 46.03
CA PRO A 205 20.26 12.62 45.27
C PRO A 205 21.45 12.00 44.53
N TYR A 206 22.51 12.78 44.36
CA TYR A 206 23.67 12.48 43.53
C TYR A 206 24.93 12.75 44.36
N SER A 207 25.56 11.68 44.86
CA SER A 207 26.85 11.71 45.56
C SER A 207 27.52 10.36 45.39
N CYS A 208 28.20 10.19 44.26
CA CYS A 208 28.91 8.97 43.93
C CYS A 208 30.15 9.25 43.08
N ASP A 209 31.18 8.43 43.30
CA ASP A 209 32.42 8.50 42.53
C ASP A 209 32.18 8.15 41.06
N PHE A 210 33.00 8.74 40.19
CA PHE A 210 32.80 8.61 38.76
C PHE A 210 32.96 7.17 38.28
N ASN A 211 31.90 6.66 37.65
CA ASN A 211 31.88 5.37 36.99
C ASN A 211 31.39 5.52 35.54
N PRO A 212 32.23 5.26 34.52
CA PRO A 212 31.85 5.38 33.12
C PRO A 212 30.79 4.36 32.69
N ALA A 213 30.71 3.20 33.36
CA ALA A 213 29.69 2.20 33.08
C ALA A 213 28.31 2.65 33.56
N GLU A 214 28.24 3.27 34.75
CA GLU A 214 26.99 3.84 35.29
C GLU A 214 26.53 5.04 34.45
N LEU A 215 27.47 5.80 33.90
CA LEU A 215 27.14 6.93 33.03
C LEU A 215 26.50 6.48 31.72
N LEU A 216 26.78 5.26 31.24
CA LEU A 216 26.06 4.68 30.10
C LEU A 216 24.64 4.21 30.46
N VAL A 217 24.29 4.14 31.75
CA VAL A 217 22.96 3.75 32.24
C VAL A 217 22.11 4.98 32.51
N GLY A 218 22.62 6.00 33.20
CA GLY A 218 21.86 7.21 33.50
C GLY A 218 22.78 8.40 33.78
N ASN A 219 22.23 9.61 33.64
CA ASN A 219 22.90 10.82 34.09
C ASN A 219 22.72 10.95 35.61
N TYR A 220 23.82 10.95 36.36
CA TYR A 220 23.80 10.93 37.83
C TYR A 220 24.52 12.12 38.47
N PHE A 221 24.86 13.16 37.71
CA PHE A 221 25.27 14.46 38.26
C PHE A 221 24.70 15.58 37.39
N PRO A 222 24.01 16.58 37.96
CA PRO A 222 23.40 17.63 37.17
C PRO A 222 24.46 18.59 36.60
N VAL A 223 24.13 19.24 35.48
CA VAL A 223 25.05 20.12 34.73
C VAL A 223 25.73 21.19 35.60
N LEU A 224 25.01 21.74 36.60
CA LEU A 224 25.52 22.81 37.45
C LEU A 224 26.71 22.38 38.32
N CYS A 225 26.85 21.09 38.58
CA CYS A 225 27.91 20.55 39.42
C CYS A 225 29.25 20.47 38.70
N VAL A 226 29.27 20.54 37.36
CA VAL A 226 30.40 20.15 36.52
C VAL A 226 31.23 21.36 36.10
N MET A 227 32.55 21.24 36.26
CA MET A 227 33.53 22.13 35.63
C MET A 227 34.55 21.31 34.85
N HIS A 228 34.89 21.76 33.65
CA HIS A 228 35.92 21.12 32.83
C HIS A 228 36.87 22.11 32.18
N ALA A 229 38.05 21.62 31.79
CA ALA A 229 38.97 22.38 30.94
C ALA A 229 38.32 22.67 29.58
N ARG A 230 38.37 23.92 29.12
CA ARG A 230 37.79 24.32 27.82
C ARG A 230 38.31 23.46 26.67
N GLN A 231 39.58 23.04 26.73
CA GLN A 231 40.22 22.15 25.75
C GLN A 231 39.50 20.80 25.57
N CYS A 232 38.75 20.31 26.56
CA CYS A 232 37.97 19.08 26.40
C CYS A 232 37.00 19.16 25.21
N LEU A 233 36.42 20.34 24.96
CA LEU A 233 35.48 20.57 23.85
C LEU A 233 36.16 20.51 22.48
N GLU A 234 37.47 20.78 22.40
CA GLU A 234 38.24 20.68 21.15
C GLU A 234 38.39 19.23 20.71
N GLU A 235 38.41 18.28 21.66
CA GLU A 235 38.53 16.84 21.38
C GLU A 235 37.19 16.13 21.20
N VAL A 236 36.17 16.49 21.99
CA VAL A 236 34.89 15.78 21.98
C VAL A 236 33.75 16.52 21.28
N GLY A 237 33.94 17.80 20.94
CA GLY A 237 32.92 18.67 20.37
C GLY A 237 31.99 19.30 21.41
N TYR A 238 31.03 20.08 20.91
CA TYR A 238 30.05 20.84 21.71
C TYR A 238 28.82 20.00 22.10
N PHE A 239 27.79 20.61 22.71
CA PHE A 239 26.50 19.93 22.95
C PHE A 239 25.83 19.57 21.61
N ASP A 240 25.16 18.42 21.55
CA ASP A 240 24.45 17.96 20.36
C ASP A 240 23.11 18.71 20.22
N GLU A 241 23.05 19.68 19.30
CA GLU A 241 21.86 20.53 19.08
C GLU A 241 20.66 19.74 18.51
N SER A 242 20.82 18.47 18.11
CA SER A 242 19.72 17.60 17.70
C SER A 242 18.95 16.97 18.88
N LEU A 243 19.53 17.00 20.09
CA LEU A 243 18.91 16.46 21.29
C LEU A 243 18.02 17.53 21.93
N PHE A 244 16.75 17.20 22.09
CA PHE A 244 15.74 18.07 22.71
C PHE A 244 15.63 17.90 24.24
N ALA A 245 16.42 16.98 24.81
CA ALA A 245 16.67 16.78 26.26
C ALA A 245 17.96 15.94 26.42
N HIS A 246 18.56 15.89 27.61
CA HIS A 246 19.77 15.09 27.90
C HIS A 246 21.01 15.44 27.04
N GLU A 247 21.08 16.67 26.54
CA GLU A 247 22.23 17.18 25.79
C GLU A 247 23.52 17.15 26.62
N ASP A 248 23.40 17.35 27.93
CA ASP A 248 24.49 17.27 28.89
C ASP A 248 24.99 15.84 29.07
N TRP A 249 24.07 14.88 29.20
CA TRP A 249 24.39 13.48 29.36
C TRP A 249 25.20 12.93 28.18
N ASP A 250 24.81 13.29 26.96
CA ASP A 250 25.57 12.98 25.73
C ASP A 250 27.00 13.52 25.77
N LEU A 251 27.16 14.79 26.18
CA LEU A 251 28.48 15.42 26.29
C LEU A 251 29.34 14.74 27.36
N TRP A 252 28.76 14.40 28.51
CA TRP A 252 29.46 13.69 29.58
C TRP A 252 29.92 12.31 29.13
N ILE A 253 29.08 11.54 28.42
CA ILE A 253 29.49 10.26 27.84
C ILE A 253 30.66 10.46 26.88
N ARG A 254 30.61 11.45 25.99
CA ARG A 254 31.73 11.73 25.07
C ARG A 254 33.00 12.12 25.81
N MET A 255 32.93 13.01 26.80
CA MET A 255 34.08 13.39 27.62
C MET A 255 34.66 12.21 28.40
N ALA A 256 33.80 11.35 28.96
CA ALA A 256 34.20 10.14 29.69
C ALA A 256 35.02 9.16 28.84
N THR A 257 34.85 9.16 27.51
CA THR A 257 35.68 8.34 26.61
C THR A 257 37.12 8.85 26.46
N ARG A 258 37.41 10.09 26.86
CA ARG A 258 38.70 10.76 26.64
C ARG A 258 39.39 11.21 27.92
N PHE A 259 38.62 11.61 28.93
CA PHE A 259 39.13 12.26 30.12
C PHE A 259 38.61 11.61 31.39
N PRO A 260 39.46 11.45 32.43
CA PRO A 260 39.00 11.07 33.76
C PRO A 260 38.25 12.25 34.40
N PHE A 261 37.23 11.91 35.19
CA PHE A 261 36.46 12.84 35.99
C PHE A 261 36.83 12.64 37.46
N THR A 262 36.88 13.73 38.22
CA THR A 262 37.08 13.70 39.67
C THR A 262 35.80 14.14 40.37
N HIS A 263 35.33 13.31 41.29
CA HIS A 263 34.22 13.61 42.17
C HIS A 263 34.72 14.27 43.46
N LEU A 264 34.06 15.36 43.87
CA LEU A 264 34.27 16.03 45.15
C LEU A 264 32.98 15.89 45.96
N PRO A 265 32.92 15.01 46.98
CA PRO A 265 31.70 14.73 47.76
C PRO A 265 31.40 15.86 48.75
N VAL A 266 31.21 17.06 48.23
CA VAL A 266 30.94 18.30 48.94
C VAL A 266 29.82 19.02 48.21
N THR A 267 28.75 19.34 48.92
CA THR A 267 27.62 20.04 48.34
C THR A 267 27.94 21.51 48.14
N THR A 268 28.01 21.97 46.89
CA THR A 268 28.38 23.35 46.55
C THR A 268 27.39 24.05 45.63
N ALA A 269 26.30 23.39 45.24
CA ALA A 269 25.26 23.99 44.44
C ALA A 269 23.86 23.51 44.88
N GLU A 270 22.82 24.16 44.40
CA GLU A 270 21.42 23.82 44.66
C GLU A 270 20.61 23.92 43.37
N PHE A 271 19.81 22.89 43.06
CA PHE A 271 18.89 22.88 41.93
C PHE A 271 17.46 22.62 42.38
N THR A 272 16.49 23.21 41.68
CA THR A 272 15.07 23.11 42.07
C THR A 272 14.37 21.91 41.44
N TRP A 273 13.55 21.19 42.21
CA TRP A 273 12.71 20.11 41.72
C TRP A 273 11.25 20.35 42.10
N ARG A 274 10.38 20.24 41.09
CA ARG A 274 8.94 20.51 41.21
C ARG A 274 8.17 19.35 40.60
N SER A 275 7.13 18.89 41.29
CA SER A 275 6.28 17.76 40.88
C SER A 275 4.99 18.18 40.16
N ASP A 276 4.83 19.47 39.86
CA ASP A 276 3.61 20.08 39.30
C ASP A 276 3.62 20.20 37.77
N GLY A 277 4.61 19.60 37.10
CA GLY A 277 4.76 19.65 35.64
C GLY A 277 5.51 20.88 35.12
N THR A 278 5.90 21.83 35.99
CA THR A 278 6.57 23.07 35.57
C THR A 278 8.09 22.95 35.41
N SER A 279 8.69 21.89 35.97
CA SER A 279 10.09 21.54 35.72
C SER A 279 10.21 20.73 34.42
N MET A 280 11.28 20.92 33.65
CA MET A 280 11.53 20.16 32.42
C MET A 280 11.43 18.65 32.65
N THR A 281 11.94 18.18 33.80
CA THR A 281 11.95 16.79 34.23
C THR A 281 10.57 16.23 34.59
N SER A 282 9.60 17.08 34.98
CA SER A 282 8.25 16.66 35.37
C SER A 282 7.19 16.88 34.28
N GLY A 283 7.37 17.88 33.42
CA GLY A 283 6.40 18.25 32.37
C GLY A 283 6.56 17.50 31.05
N THR A 284 7.67 16.79 30.82
CA THR A 284 8.00 16.19 29.51
C THR A 284 8.49 14.74 29.61
N ARG A 285 7.76 13.89 30.36
CA ARG A 285 8.17 12.50 30.62
C ARG A 285 8.42 11.67 29.35
N GLU A 286 7.54 11.78 28.35
CA GLU A 286 7.67 11.07 27.07
C GLU A 286 8.91 11.52 26.29
N THR A 287 9.14 12.83 26.25
CA THR A 287 10.34 13.47 25.69
C THR A 287 11.61 12.91 26.32
N TYR A 288 11.65 12.80 27.65
CA TYR A 288 12.78 12.22 28.39
C TYR A 288 12.97 10.73 28.07
N GLN A 289 11.89 9.95 27.98
CA GLN A 289 11.98 8.54 27.58
C GLN A 289 12.58 8.41 26.17
N ARG A 290 12.05 9.18 25.22
CA ARG A 290 12.48 9.14 23.82
C ARG A 290 13.96 9.49 23.67
N THR A 291 14.44 10.53 24.35
CA THR A 291 15.86 10.89 24.26
C THR A 291 16.77 9.91 25.01
N THR A 292 16.29 9.28 26.10
CA THR A 292 17.01 8.18 26.75
C THR A 292 17.23 7.01 25.78
N GLU A 293 16.20 6.62 25.03
CA GLU A 293 16.31 5.57 24.01
C GLU A 293 17.25 5.96 22.86
N ILE A 294 17.26 7.25 22.46
CA ILE A 294 18.21 7.78 21.47
C ILE A 294 19.65 7.64 21.97
N ILE A 295 19.95 8.07 23.20
CA ILE A 295 21.28 7.95 23.81
C ILE A 295 21.70 6.47 23.90
N TYR A 296 20.82 5.58 24.36
CA TYR A 296 21.12 4.15 24.42
C TYR A 296 21.44 3.55 23.06
N ARG A 297 20.70 3.95 22.02
CA ARG A 297 20.98 3.53 20.65
C ARG A 297 22.30 4.09 20.14
N LYS A 298 22.56 5.38 20.38
CA LYS A 298 23.79 6.09 19.98
C LYS A 298 25.04 5.44 20.57
N TYR A 299 24.97 4.98 21.82
CA TYR A 299 26.10 4.37 22.54
C TYR A 299 26.00 2.84 22.72
N ALA A 300 25.10 2.17 21.99
CA ALA A 300 24.92 0.72 22.05
C ALA A 300 26.21 -0.10 21.83
N PRO A 301 27.19 0.31 20.99
CA PRO A 301 28.47 -0.39 20.85
C PRO A 301 29.33 -0.33 22.11
N HIS A 302 29.37 0.82 22.80
CA HIS A 302 30.14 0.98 24.04
C HIS A 302 29.47 0.20 25.19
N ALA A 303 28.14 0.29 25.29
CA ALA A 303 27.37 -0.47 26.27
C ALA A 303 27.51 -2.00 26.09
N ALA A 304 27.75 -2.48 24.86
CA ALA A 304 27.98 -3.90 24.59
C ALA A 304 29.30 -4.44 25.14
N GLN A 305 30.32 -3.57 25.27
CA GLN A 305 31.66 -3.95 25.67
C GLN A 305 31.80 -4.09 27.19
N ILE A 306 30.86 -3.54 27.95
CA ILE A 306 30.88 -3.54 29.41
C ILE A 306 29.79 -4.48 29.94
N PRO A 307 30.16 -5.59 30.60
CA PRO A 307 29.18 -6.55 31.14
C PRO A 307 28.16 -5.89 32.06
N GLY A 308 26.87 -6.20 31.88
CA GLY A 308 25.79 -5.76 32.76
C GLY A 308 25.17 -4.40 32.40
N VAL A 309 25.80 -3.60 31.52
CA VAL A 309 25.30 -2.25 31.20
C VAL A 309 23.99 -2.31 30.41
N ARG A 310 23.86 -3.19 29.41
CA ARG A 310 22.61 -3.30 28.63
C ARG A 310 21.44 -3.79 29.49
N GLU A 311 21.69 -4.71 30.42
CA GLU A 311 20.69 -5.17 31.38
C GLU A 311 20.31 -4.03 32.35
N ALA A 312 21.28 -3.22 32.76
CA ALA A 312 21.04 -2.05 33.59
C ALA A 312 20.25 -0.96 32.84
N GLN A 313 20.55 -0.72 31.56
CA GLN A 313 19.79 0.16 30.67
C GLN A 313 18.32 -0.30 30.54
N ALA A 314 18.10 -1.60 30.34
CA ALA A 314 16.76 -2.17 30.28
C ALA A 314 16.00 -1.99 31.61
N ARG A 315 16.67 -2.22 32.75
CA ARG A 315 16.09 -1.96 34.09
C ARG A 315 15.82 -0.48 34.33
N HIS A 316 16.71 0.41 33.89
CA HIS A 316 16.53 1.85 34.01
C HIS A 316 15.31 2.32 33.23
N LEU A 317 15.14 1.88 31.98
CA LEU A 317 13.92 2.17 31.21
C LEU A 317 12.67 1.64 31.93
N ALA A 318 12.70 0.42 32.45
CA ALA A 318 11.57 -0.17 33.16
C ALA A 318 11.23 0.55 34.48
N ASN A 319 12.22 1.08 35.19
CA ASN A 319 12.02 1.74 36.50
C ASN A 319 11.66 3.21 36.38
N CYS A 320 12.30 3.96 35.46
CA CYS A 320 12.06 5.38 35.27
C CYS A 320 10.82 5.63 34.39
N PHE A 321 10.56 4.71 33.46
CA PHE A 321 9.42 4.71 32.56
C PHE A 321 8.69 3.37 32.68
N PRO A 322 8.13 3.05 33.87
CA PRO A 322 7.29 1.89 34.02
C PRO A 322 6.22 1.98 32.96
N LYS A 323 6.12 0.95 32.12
CA LYS A 323 4.97 0.76 31.24
C LYS A 323 3.77 0.83 32.17
N THR A 324 3.04 1.93 32.15
CA THR A 324 1.65 1.95 32.62
C THR A 324 1.03 0.71 32.00
N ALA A 325 0.40 -0.15 32.82
CA ALA A 325 -0.37 -1.26 32.28
C ALA A 325 -1.23 -0.67 31.17
N ALA A 326 -0.93 -1.03 29.92
CA ALA A 326 -1.55 -0.41 28.77
C ALA A 326 -3.05 -0.51 29.02
N LYS A 327 -3.74 0.62 29.04
CA LYS A 327 -5.19 0.62 29.12
C LYS A 327 -5.65 -0.31 27.99
N SER A 328 -6.32 -1.39 28.35
CA SER A 328 -6.77 -2.38 27.36
C SER A 328 -7.98 -1.76 26.68
N TYR A 329 -7.83 -1.39 25.42
CA TYR A 329 -8.94 -0.90 24.62
C TYR A 329 -9.61 -2.06 23.91
N VAL A 330 -10.94 -2.00 23.80
CA VAL A 330 -11.69 -2.91 22.93
C VAL A 330 -11.44 -2.52 21.48
N CYS A 331 -11.45 -1.21 21.18
CA CYS A 331 -11.28 -0.68 19.82
C CYS A 331 -10.13 0.34 19.71
N SER A 332 -9.46 0.35 18.56
CA SER A 332 -8.60 1.47 18.14
C SER A 332 -9.24 2.14 16.93
N ILE A 333 -9.68 3.39 17.09
CA ILE A 333 -10.26 4.19 16.02
C ILE A 333 -9.13 4.88 15.26
N VAL A 334 -8.91 4.50 14.02
CA VAL A 334 -7.90 5.06 13.13
C VAL A 334 -8.54 6.11 12.22
N ILE A 335 -8.08 7.35 12.33
CA ILE A 335 -8.60 8.50 11.59
C ILE A 335 -7.49 9.07 10.69
N PRO A 336 -7.46 8.76 9.38
CA PRO A 336 -6.57 9.43 8.44
C PRO A 336 -7.08 10.86 8.19
N VAL A 337 -6.16 11.83 8.25
CA VAL A 337 -6.47 13.26 8.15
C VAL A 337 -5.61 13.89 7.07
N SER A 338 -6.20 14.71 6.19
CA SER A 338 -5.44 15.57 5.27
C SER A 338 -6.23 16.86 5.04
N ASN A 339 -5.81 17.93 5.73
CA ASN A 339 -6.53 19.19 5.82
C ASN A 339 -7.96 19.03 6.37
N ARG A 340 -8.77 20.08 6.23
CA ARG A 340 -10.13 20.21 6.77
C ARG A 340 -10.14 20.11 8.28
N LEU A 341 -9.42 21.05 8.90
CA LEU A 341 -9.42 21.28 10.33
C LEU A 341 -10.86 21.33 10.90
N ASP A 342 -11.77 22.02 10.20
CA ASP A 342 -13.19 22.15 10.57
C ASP A 342 -13.85 20.77 10.78
N LEU A 343 -13.73 19.90 9.78
CA LEU A 343 -14.33 18.56 9.83
C LEU A 343 -13.68 17.68 10.89
N THR A 344 -12.35 17.75 10.98
CA THR A 344 -11.58 16.97 11.95
C THR A 344 -11.96 17.35 13.38
N GLN A 345 -12.16 18.64 13.64
CA GLN A 345 -12.65 19.15 14.92
C GLN A 345 -14.06 18.62 15.23
N ASP A 346 -14.98 18.69 14.27
CA ASP A 346 -16.35 18.21 14.45
C ASP A 346 -16.40 16.70 14.72
N CYS A 347 -15.62 15.90 13.97
CA CYS A 347 -15.52 14.45 14.15
C CYS A 347 -14.99 14.08 15.55
N LEU A 348 -13.88 14.68 15.98
CA LEU A 348 -13.29 14.41 17.29
C LEU A 348 -14.16 14.92 18.44
N THR A 349 -14.80 16.07 18.25
CA THR A 349 -15.77 16.62 19.22
C THR A 349 -16.95 15.67 19.37
N ALA A 350 -17.52 15.18 18.26
CA ALA A 350 -18.60 14.20 18.29
C ALA A 350 -18.17 12.95 19.05
N LEU A 351 -17.01 12.36 18.72
CA LEU A 351 -16.47 11.20 19.44
C LEU A 351 -16.37 11.45 20.96
N SER A 352 -15.89 12.62 21.39
CA SER A 352 -15.73 12.95 22.81
C SER A 352 -17.04 13.07 23.59
N GLN A 353 -18.16 13.31 22.91
CA GLN A 353 -19.47 13.54 23.53
C GLN A 353 -20.33 12.27 23.64
N LEU A 354 -19.95 11.20 22.94
CA LEU A 354 -20.72 9.95 22.93
C LEU A 354 -20.56 9.19 24.24
N GLN A 355 -21.67 8.69 24.77
CA GLN A 355 -21.71 7.91 26.01
C GLN A 355 -21.89 6.42 25.69
N ASP A 356 -21.71 5.55 26.69
CA ASP A 356 -22.01 4.10 26.60
C ASP A 356 -21.38 3.38 25.41
N GLN A 357 -20.17 3.80 25.00
CA GLN A 357 -19.37 3.10 24.00
C GLN A 357 -18.40 2.12 24.67
N PRO A 358 -17.99 1.03 23.97
CA PRO A 358 -16.88 0.19 24.40
C PRO A 358 -15.60 1.03 24.61
N ASP A 359 -14.70 0.61 25.48
CA ASP A 359 -13.43 1.33 25.68
C ASP A 359 -12.64 1.43 24.37
N TYR A 360 -12.25 2.64 23.97
CA TYR A 360 -11.51 2.89 22.75
C TYR A 360 -10.37 3.89 22.91
N GLU A 361 -9.38 3.79 22.04
CA GLU A 361 -8.37 4.82 21.78
C GLU A 361 -8.58 5.44 20.40
N VAL A 362 -8.08 6.66 20.19
CA VAL A 362 -8.10 7.33 18.88
C VAL A 362 -6.68 7.51 18.37
N ILE A 363 -6.42 7.07 17.14
CA ILE A 363 -5.15 7.21 16.46
C ILE A 363 -5.37 8.07 15.23
N VAL A 364 -4.95 9.32 15.31
CA VAL A 364 -5.05 10.29 14.22
C VAL A 364 -3.77 10.24 13.39
N VAL A 365 -3.89 9.96 12.10
CA VAL A 365 -2.77 9.95 11.16
C VAL A 365 -2.85 11.18 10.27
N ASP A 366 -2.14 12.24 10.66
CA ASP A 366 -2.04 13.48 9.89
C ASP A 366 -1.13 13.29 8.68
N ASN A 367 -1.74 13.25 7.51
CA ASN A 367 -1.12 12.95 6.23
C ASN A 367 -0.60 14.22 5.53
N GLY A 368 0.16 15.03 6.27
CA GLY A 368 0.80 16.25 5.76
C GLY A 368 -0.14 17.45 5.61
N SER A 369 -1.03 17.69 6.58
CA SER A 369 -1.95 18.84 6.55
C SER A 369 -1.22 20.18 6.65
N THR A 370 -1.76 21.24 6.04
CA THR A 370 -1.17 22.60 5.99
C THR A 370 -2.13 23.71 6.41
N ASP A 371 -3.30 23.38 6.96
CA ASP A 371 -4.42 24.30 7.21
C ASP A 371 -4.67 24.61 8.70
N GLY A 372 -3.66 24.42 9.56
CA GLY A 372 -3.80 24.58 11.02
C GLY A 372 -4.13 23.28 11.77
N THR A 373 -4.35 22.18 11.04
CA THR A 373 -4.63 20.87 11.63
C THR A 373 -3.50 20.37 12.52
N GLN A 374 -2.23 20.62 12.16
CA GLN A 374 -1.07 20.18 12.95
C GLN A 374 -1.06 20.79 14.37
N GLU A 375 -1.34 22.10 14.45
CA GLU A 375 -1.40 22.86 15.70
C GLU A 375 -2.56 22.39 16.57
N PHE A 376 -3.75 22.20 15.98
CA PHE A 376 -4.91 21.66 16.68
C PHE A 376 -4.65 20.26 17.24
N LEU A 377 -4.11 19.34 16.42
CA LEU A 377 -3.79 18.00 16.87
C LEU A 377 -2.72 18.00 17.98
N GLY A 378 -1.81 18.97 17.97
CA GLY A 378 -0.82 19.16 19.04
C GLY A 378 -1.41 19.65 20.38
N SER A 379 -2.62 20.19 20.37
CA SER A 379 -3.35 20.62 21.56
C SER A 379 -4.20 19.53 22.22
N LEU A 380 -4.38 18.38 21.54
CA LEU A 380 -5.19 17.29 22.05
C LEU A 380 -4.51 16.59 23.24
N SER A 381 -5.33 16.11 24.16
CA SER A 381 -4.91 15.33 25.33
C SER A 381 -5.91 14.19 25.59
N GLY A 382 -5.51 13.19 26.36
CA GLY A 382 -6.31 11.99 26.64
C GLY A 382 -5.82 10.76 25.86
N ASP A 383 -6.72 9.81 25.61
CA ASP A 383 -6.42 8.55 24.89
C ASP A 383 -6.37 8.77 23.36
N VAL A 384 -5.59 9.77 22.95
CA VAL A 384 -5.40 10.17 21.55
C VAL A 384 -3.92 10.11 21.19
N GLN A 385 -3.58 9.35 20.16
CA GLN A 385 -2.26 9.30 19.57
C GLN A 385 -2.25 10.00 18.21
N VAL A 386 -1.20 10.79 17.93
CA VAL A 386 -1.05 11.49 16.65
C VAL A 386 0.21 11.01 15.94
N ILE A 387 0.04 10.48 14.72
CA ILE A 387 1.13 10.14 13.80
C ILE A 387 1.18 11.22 12.71
N ARG A 388 2.33 11.85 12.52
CA ARG A 388 2.51 12.95 11.55
C ARG A 388 3.38 12.53 10.38
N ASN A 389 2.82 12.60 9.17
CA ASN A 389 3.57 12.47 7.93
C ASN A 389 3.97 13.85 7.40
N ARG A 390 5.10 13.91 6.68
CA ARG A 390 5.59 15.15 6.06
C ARG A 390 4.82 15.55 4.80
N GLU A 391 4.25 14.56 4.14
CA GLU A 391 3.53 14.69 2.88
C GLU A 391 2.33 13.72 2.89
N ASN A 392 1.38 13.91 1.97
CA ASN A 392 0.25 13.01 1.83
C ASN A 392 0.70 11.71 1.16
N LEU A 393 0.68 10.62 1.94
CA LEU A 393 1.10 9.28 1.54
C LEU A 393 -0.04 8.40 1.00
N GLY A 394 -1.24 8.95 0.85
CA GLY A 394 -2.45 8.22 0.46
C GLY A 394 -3.22 7.62 1.64
N PHE A 395 -4.49 7.28 1.41
CA PHE A 395 -5.42 6.78 2.43
C PHE A 395 -4.98 5.43 2.99
N ALA A 396 -4.78 4.43 2.14
CA ALA A 396 -4.40 3.07 2.54
C ALA A 396 -3.16 3.06 3.46
N LYS A 397 -2.14 3.85 3.11
CA LYS A 397 -0.91 3.95 3.88
C LYS A 397 -1.12 4.62 5.24
N ALA A 398 -1.89 5.69 5.29
CA ALA A 398 -2.23 6.34 6.56
C ALA A 398 -3.01 5.40 7.49
N CYS A 399 -4.00 4.67 6.94
CA CYS A 399 -4.74 3.66 7.68
C CYS A 399 -3.84 2.53 8.19
N ASN A 400 -2.92 2.02 7.37
CA ASN A 400 -1.96 0.98 7.78
C ASN A 400 -1.02 1.47 8.89
N GLN A 401 -0.56 2.73 8.85
CA GLN A 401 0.25 3.32 9.92
C GLN A 401 -0.52 3.37 11.25
N GLY A 402 -1.78 3.81 11.22
CA GLY A 402 -2.63 3.86 12.41
C GLY A 402 -2.93 2.46 12.95
N ALA A 403 -3.24 1.50 12.07
CA ALA A 403 -3.44 0.10 12.44
C ALA A 403 -2.19 -0.54 13.07
N ALA A 404 -0.98 -0.17 12.62
CA ALA A 404 0.26 -0.66 13.21
C ALA A 404 0.53 -0.09 14.62
N ALA A 405 0.03 1.10 14.92
CA ALA A 405 0.14 1.72 16.24
C ALA A 405 -0.96 1.28 17.22
N ALA A 406 -2.06 0.74 16.70
CA ALA A 406 -3.21 0.28 17.48
C ALA A 406 -2.87 -0.78 18.53
N THR A 407 -3.58 -0.73 19.65
CA THR A 407 -3.50 -1.71 20.76
C THR A 407 -4.81 -2.45 21.02
N GLY A 408 -5.93 -1.99 20.48
CA GLY A 408 -7.24 -2.63 20.60
C GLY A 408 -7.38 -3.92 19.79
N ASP A 409 -8.35 -4.75 20.20
CA ASP A 409 -8.68 -6.02 19.53
C ASP A 409 -9.38 -5.81 18.18
N TYR A 410 -10.12 -4.71 18.06
CA TYR A 410 -10.81 -4.29 16.85
C TYR A 410 -10.24 -2.98 16.32
N LEU A 411 -9.96 -2.94 15.02
CA LEU A 411 -9.58 -1.73 14.30
C LEU A 411 -10.84 -1.08 13.74
N VAL A 412 -11.02 0.21 13.94
CA VAL A 412 -12.13 0.97 13.36
C VAL A 412 -11.57 2.06 12.47
N PHE A 413 -11.73 1.94 11.16
CA PHE A 413 -11.35 2.99 10.23
C PHE A 413 -12.50 3.98 10.10
N LEU A 414 -12.20 5.26 10.33
CA LEU A 414 -13.19 6.33 10.37
C LEU A 414 -12.63 7.57 9.66
N ASN A 415 -13.31 8.05 8.63
CA ASN A 415 -12.87 9.29 7.97
C ASN A 415 -13.08 10.51 8.87
N ASN A 416 -12.22 11.53 8.72
CA ASN A 416 -12.25 12.75 9.51
C ASN A 416 -13.46 13.67 9.23
N ASP A 417 -14.22 13.41 8.16
CA ASP A 417 -15.42 14.12 7.73
C ASP A 417 -16.72 13.41 8.11
N THR A 418 -16.66 12.55 9.13
CA THR A 418 -17.81 11.83 9.66
C THR A 418 -18.24 12.34 11.03
N ILE A 419 -19.54 12.32 11.28
CA ILE A 419 -20.16 12.65 12.57
C ILE A 419 -20.88 11.41 13.09
N PRO A 420 -20.26 10.66 14.02
CA PRO A 420 -20.88 9.47 14.58
C PRO A 420 -22.07 9.78 15.49
N LEU A 421 -23.11 8.94 15.43
CA LEU A 421 -24.30 9.06 16.29
C LEU A 421 -24.25 8.10 17.49
N GLN A 422 -25.06 8.38 18.50
CA GLN A 422 -25.14 7.59 19.74
C GLN A 422 -25.34 6.09 19.46
N GLY A 423 -24.47 5.26 20.03
CA GLY A 423 -24.53 3.79 19.93
C GLY A 423 -23.84 3.18 18.70
N TRP A 424 -23.20 3.99 17.84
CA TRP A 424 -22.60 3.49 16.61
C TRP A 424 -21.51 2.42 16.83
N LEU A 425 -20.51 2.73 17.67
CA LEU A 425 -19.38 1.83 17.90
C LEU A 425 -19.83 0.57 18.62
N LYS A 426 -20.70 0.73 19.63
CA LYS A 426 -21.34 -0.40 20.31
C LYS A 426 -22.03 -1.35 19.33
N ALA A 427 -22.77 -0.84 18.34
CA ALA A 427 -23.44 -1.68 17.37
C ALA A 427 -22.47 -2.48 16.49
N LEU A 428 -21.31 -1.90 16.13
CA LEU A 428 -20.26 -2.61 15.38
C LEU A 428 -19.60 -3.71 16.23
N VAL A 429 -19.27 -3.39 17.50
CA VAL A 429 -18.63 -4.33 18.42
C VAL A 429 -19.57 -5.49 18.78
N ASP A 430 -20.82 -5.19 19.14
CA ASP A 430 -21.82 -6.23 19.47
C ASP A 430 -22.01 -7.21 18.30
N GLU A 431 -21.95 -6.74 17.05
CA GLU A 431 -22.08 -7.60 15.85
C GLU A 431 -20.90 -8.57 15.71
N VAL A 432 -19.67 -8.07 15.83
CA VAL A 432 -18.47 -8.89 15.67
C VAL A 432 -18.23 -9.79 16.88
N GLU A 433 -18.66 -9.42 18.08
CA GLU A 433 -18.58 -10.29 19.25
C GLU A 433 -19.59 -11.43 19.20
N ALA A 434 -20.82 -11.15 18.74
CA ALA A 434 -21.87 -12.16 18.65
C ALA A 434 -21.62 -13.20 17.54
N HIS A 435 -20.86 -12.85 16.49
CA HIS A 435 -20.66 -13.67 15.30
C HIS A 435 -19.16 -13.86 15.00
N PRO A 436 -18.53 -14.97 15.45
CA PRO A 436 -17.10 -15.25 15.26
C PRO A 436 -16.64 -15.29 13.79
N ASP A 437 -17.54 -15.67 12.88
CA ASP A 437 -17.34 -15.75 11.43
C ASP A 437 -17.44 -14.39 10.72
N VAL A 438 -18.01 -13.37 11.36
CA VAL A 438 -17.98 -11.99 10.88
C VAL A 438 -16.65 -11.36 11.24
N ALA A 439 -15.98 -10.77 10.26
CA ALA A 439 -14.67 -10.15 10.47
C ALA A 439 -14.60 -8.66 10.11
N ILE A 440 -15.54 -8.19 9.29
CA ILE A 440 -15.68 -6.78 8.91
C ILE A 440 -17.13 -6.36 9.10
N VAL A 441 -17.35 -5.22 9.74
CA VAL A 441 -18.68 -4.63 9.95
C VAL A 441 -18.69 -3.18 9.45
N GLY A 442 -19.56 -2.85 8.50
CA GLY A 442 -19.74 -1.51 7.96
C GLY A 442 -20.95 -0.78 8.55
N SER A 443 -20.83 0.52 8.71
CA SER A 443 -21.89 1.38 9.24
C SER A 443 -22.86 1.87 8.17
N LYS A 444 -24.03 2.36 8.59
CA LYS A 444 -24.91 3.20 7.79
C LYS A 444 -24.37 4.62 7.72
N LEU A 445 -24.11 5.09 6.51
CA LEU A 445 -23.67 6.46 6.28
C LEU A 445 -24.78 7.28 5.64
N LEU A 446 -25.02 8.46 6.19
CA LEU A 446 -25.99 9.43 5.71
C LEU A 446 -25.28 10.64 5.12
N PHE A 447 -25.83 11.21 4.06
CA PHE A 447 -25.50 12.57 3.64
C PHE A 447 -26.04 13.58 4.66
N ALA A 448 -25.56 14.83 4.59
CA ALA A 448 -26.02 15.91 5.47
C ALA A 448 -27.53 16.18 5.40
N ASP A 449 -28.18 15.87 4.28
CA ASP A 449 -29.64 15.97 4.10
C ASP A 449 -30.43 14.79 4.71
N GLY A 450 -29.75 13.82 5.31
CA GLY A 450 -30.33 12.63 5.92
C GLY A 450 -30.66 11.50 4.93
N SER A 451 -30.35 11.68 3.63
CA SER A 451 -30.45 10.60 2.64
C SER A 451 -29.30 9.60 2.78
N VAL A 452 -29.51 8.37 2.32
CA VAL A 452 -28.51 7.30 2.45
C VAL A 452 -27.35 7.52 1.51
N GLN A 453 -26.13 7.42 2.04
CA GLN A 453 -24.91 7.38 1.24
C GLN A 453 -24.37 5.95 1.11
N HIS A 454 -24.40 5.17 2.20
CA HIS A 454 -23.97 3.78 2.22
C HIS A 454 -24.89 2.92 3.08
N ALA A 455 -25.32 1.79 2.50
CA ALA A 455 -26.09 0.74 3.16
C ALA A 455 -25.66 -0.66 2.68
N GLY A 456 -24.35 -0.83 2.46
CA GLY A 456 -23.77 -1.98 1.76
C GLY A 456 -23.13 -1.60 0.42
N VAL A 457 -22.27 -2.49 -0.11
CA VAL A 457 -21.71 -2.41 -1.46
C VAL A 457 -22.05 -3.70 -2.20
N VAL A 458 -22.53 -3.55 -3.43
CA VAL A 458 -22.88 -4.64 -4.35
C VAL A 458 -22.11 -4.48 -5.66
N PHE A 459 -22.03 -5.55 -6.43
CA PHE A 459 -21.32 -5.58 -7.69
C PHE A 459 -22.31 -5.71 -8.85
N MET A 460 -22.11 -4.86 -9.86
CA MET A 460 -22.95 -4.87 -11.06
C MET A 460 -22.77 -6.15 -11.86
N ARG A 461 -23.87 -6.74 -12.33
CA ARG A 461 -23.81 -7.95 -13.19
C ARG A 461 -23.09 -7.71 -14.52
N SER A 462 -23.15 -6.49 -15.07
CA SER A 462 -22.61 -6.15 -16.41
C SER A 462 -21.10 -5.97 -16.41
N ARG A 463 -20.58 -5.14 -15.50
CA ARG A 463 -19.15 -4.74 -15.45
C ARG A 463 -18.40 -5.26 -14.23
N ARG A 464 -19.11 -5.82 -13.24
CA ARG A 464 -18.56 -6.23 -11.93
C ARG A 464 -17.92 -5.05 -11.19
N SER A 465 -18.36 -3.84 -11.47
CA SER A 465 -17.97 -2.65 -10.73
C SER A 465 -18.75 -2.58 -9.43
N ALA A 466 -18.06 -2.22 -8.34
CA ALA A 466 -18.65 -2.05 -7.02
C ALA A 466 -19.40 -0.71 -6.92
N TYR A 467 -20.55 -0.70 -6.25
CA TYR A 467 -21.29 0.53 -5.93
C TYR A 467 -22.11 0.41 -4.65
N HIS A 468 -22.44 1.55 -4.04
CA HIS A 468 -23.25 1.61 -2.82
C HIS A 468 -24.73 1.40 -3.15
N ILE A 469 -25.33 0.34 -2.60
CA ILE A 469 -26.75 0.06 -2.75
C ILE A 469 -27.59 1.06 -1.92
N TYR A 470 -28.81 1.38 -2.40
CA TYR A 470 -29.74 2.35 -1.80
C TYR A 470 -29.23 3.79 -1.66
N ARG A 471 -28.15 4.16 -2.38
CA ARG A 471 -27.67 5.54 -2.41
C ARG A 471 -28.81 6.49 -2.78
N THR A 472 -28.90 7.62 -2.07
CA THR A 472 -29.94 8.65 -2.11
C THR A 472 -31.35 8.23 -1.66
N ALA A 473 -31.56 7.00 -1.21
CA ALA A 473 -32.84 6.59 -0.63
C ALA A 473 -33.10 7.27 0.74
N PRO A 474 -34.37 7.39 1.18
CA PRO A 474 -34.67 7.83 2.54
C PRO A 474 -34.05 6.91 3.59
N SER A 475 -33.45 7.47 4.63
CA SER A 475 -32.83 6.69 5.72
C SER A 475 -33.81 5.80 6.48
N SER A 476 -35.11 6.09 6.45
CA SER A 476 -36.17 5.28 7.06
C SER A 476 -36.63 4.10 6.20
N SER A 477 -36.08 3.92 4.99
CA SER A 477 -36.49 2.85 4.08
C SER A 477 -36.32 1.46 4.72
N PRO A 478 -37.30 0.54 4.60
CA PRO A 478 -37.20 -0.79 5.20
C PRO A 478 -35.99 -1.60 4.73
N GLY A 479 -35.65 -1.56 3.43
CA GLY A 479 -34.47 -2.26 2.87
C GLY A 479 -33.14 -1.80 3.47
N VAL A 480 -33.03 -0.50 3.76
CA VAL A 480 -31.84 0.12 4.37
C VAL A 480 -31.68 -0.25 5.83
N ASN A 481 -32.76 -0.54 6.55
CA ASN A 481 -32.71 -0.80 8.00
C ASN A 481 -32.70 -2.31 8.32
N GLN A 482 -32.01 -3.10 7.49
CA GLN A 482 -31.82 -4.54 7.68
C GLN A 482 -30.33 -4.87 7.83
N ARG A 483 -30.00 -5.72 8.80
CA ARG A 483 -28.66 -6.31 8.94
C ARG A 483 -28.45 -7.28 7.77
N ARG A 484 -27.37 -7.12 7.01
CA ARG A 484 -27.11 -7.90 5.79
C ARG A 484 -25.65 -8.32 5.67
N GLU A 485 -25.45 -9.50 5.11
CA GLU A 485 -24.15 -9.94 4.62
C GLU A 485 -23.97 -9.43 3.21
N PHE A 486 -22.87 -8.71 2.99
CA PHE A 486 -22.49 -8.19 1.69
C PHE A 486 -21.13 -8.75 1.29
N GLN A 487 -20.74 -8.48 0.05
CA GLN A 487 -19.38 -8.76 -0.40
C GLN A 487 -18.37 -7.71 0.06
N ALA A 488 -18.83 -6.46 0.24
CA ALA A 488 -18.01 -5.36 0.69
C ALA A 488 -18.82 -4.30 1.45
N VAL A 489 -18.11 -3.51 2.24
CA VAL A 489 -18.55 -2.27 2.88
C VAL A 489 -17.45 -1.21 2.70
N THR A 490 -17.72 0.05 3.06
CA THR A 490 -16.74 1.12 2.85
C THR A 490 -15.91 1.47 4.08
N ALA A 491 -14.65 1.82 3.88
CA ALA A 491 -13.74 2.29 4.93
C ALA A 491 -14.01 3.71 5.43
N ALA A 492 -15.02 4.42 4.89
CA ALA A 492 -15.46 5.67 5.50
C ALA A 492 -15.94 5.46 6.95
N CYS A 493 -16.51 4.29 7.25
CA CYS A 493 -16.63 3.78 8.61
C CYS A 493 -16.78 2.25 8.59
N MET A 494 -15.72 1.53 8.98
CA MET A 494 -15.74 0.08 9.12
C MET A 494 -14.96 -0.40 10.34
N LEU A 495 -15.50 -1.40 11.03
CA LEU A 495 -14.78 -2.19 12.01
C LEU A 495 -14.16 -3.41 11.34
N VAL A 496 -12.92 -3.76 11.70
CA VAL A 496 -12.20 -4.95 11.24
C VAL A 496 -11.57 -5.64 12.44
N ARG A 497 -11.66 -6.98 12.51
CA ARG A 497 -10.86 -7.77 13.45
C ARG A 497 -9.37 -7.54 13.18
N ARG A 498 -8.62 -7.11 14.19
CA ARG A 498 -7.18 -6.86 14.03
C ARG A 498 -6.43 -8.07 13.48
N LYS A 499 -6.71 -9.27 14.00
CA LYS A 499 -6.09 -10.52 13.55
C LYS A 499 -6.32 -10.78 12.06
N LEU A 500 -7.53 -10.52 11.56
CA LEU A 500 -7.82 -10.64 10.12
C LEU A 500 -7.00 -9.60 9.35
N PHE A 501 -7.02 -8.34 9.79
CA PHE A 501 -6.33 -7.24 9.09
C PHE A 501 -4.83 -7.54 8.95
N GLU A 502 -4.20 -8.06 9.99
CA GLU A 502 -2.80 -8.52 9.98
C GLU A 502 -2.61 -9.72 9.04
N GLU A 503 -3.52 -10.69 9.07
CA GLU A 503 -3.48 -11.90 8.23
C GLU A 503 -3.55 -11.58 6.73
N VAL A 504 -4.34 -10.58 6.33
CA VAL A 504 -4.51 -10.16 4.93
C VAL A 504 -3.57 -9.02 4.52
N HIS A 505 -2.63 -8.65 5.40
CA HIS A 505 -1.63 -7.61 5.19
C HIS A 505 -2.19 -6.20 4.98
N GLY A 506 -3.32 -5.90 5.62
CA GLY A 506 -3.93 -4.57 5.66
C GLY A 506 -4.46 -4.06 4.32
N PHE A 507 -4.61 -2.74 4.22
CA PHE A 507 -5.00 -2.08 2.97
C PHE A 507 -3.85 -2.14 1.97
N ASP A 508 -4.17 -2.36 0.71
CA ASP A 508 -3.17 -2.34 -0.35
C ASP A 508 -2.86 -0.90 -0.79
N GLU A 509 -1.62 -0.50 -0.58
CA GLU A 509 -1.12 0.86 -0.86
C GLU A 509 -1.03 1.20 -2.36
N GLN A 510 -1.27 0.24 -3.25
CA GLN A 510 -1.38 0.50 -4.70
C GLN A 510 -2.68 1.22 -5.07
N PHE A 511 -3.75 1.06 -4.28
CA PHE A 511 -4.97 1.82 -4.47
C PHE A 511 -4.79 3.26 -3.98
N VAL A 512 -5.25 4.20 -4.79
CA VAL A 512 -5.13 5.63 -4.47
C VAL A 512 -6.52 6.22 -4.24
N ASN A 513 -6.92 6.29 -2.97
CA ASN A 513 -8.15 6.94 -2.50
C ASN A 513 -9.43 6.39 -3.18
N GLY A 514 -9.61 5.07 -3.12
CA GLY A 514 -10.76 4.36 -3.67
C GLY A 514 -10.47 2.87 -3.93
N PHE A 515 -11.45 2.00 -3.65
CA PHE A 515 -11.44 0.54 -3.84
C PHE A 515 -10.50 -0.28 -2.94
N GLU A 516 -9.67 0.33 -2.10
CA GLU A 516 -8.86 -0.37 -1.10
C GLU A 516 -9.71 -1.11 -0.06
N ASP A 517 -10.87 -0.56 0.26
CA ASP A 517 -11.87 -1.15 1.15
C ASP A 517 -12.58 -2.35 0.53
N VAL A 518 -12.93 -2.25 -0.76
CA VAL A 518 -13.46 -3.36 -1.55
C VAL A 518 -12.46 -4.50 -1.63
N ASP A 519 -11.19 -4.20 -1.94
CA ASP A 519 -10.13 -5.21 -1.99
C ASP A 519 -9.92 -5.91 -0.65
N LEU A 520 -9.88 -5.15 0.46
CA LEU A 520 -9.78 -5.71 1.81
C LEU A 520 -10.95 -6.66 2.13
N CYS A 521 -12.17 -6.26 1.77
CA CYS A 521 -13.36 -7.09 1.97
C CYS A 521 -13.29 -8.39 1.14
N LEU A 522 -12.88 -8.31 -0.13
CA LEU A 522 -12.75 -9.50 -0.98
C LEU A 522 -11.64 -10.44 -0.49
N LYS A 523 -10.51 -9.92 0.00
CA LYS A 523 -9.47 -10.73 0.69
C LYS A 523 -10.03 -11.46 1.90
N ALA A 524 -10.84 -10.79 2.72
CA ALA A 524 -11.50 -11.41 3.87
C ALA A 524 -12.46 -12.54 3.45
N ARG A 525 -13.18 -12.38 2.34
CA ARG A 525 -14.09 -13.43 1.82
C ARG A 525 -13.36 -14.66 1.30
N GLU A 526 -12.23 -14.49 0.62
CA GLU A 526 -11.41 -15.63 0.18
C GLU A 526 -10.84 -16.42 1.37
N LYS A 527 -10.76 -15.81 2.55
CA LYS A 527 -10.45 -16.47 3.83
C LYS A 527 -11.65 -17.12 4.53
N GLY A 528 -12.86 -16.99 3.96
CA GLY A 528 -14.08 -17.58 4.50
C GLY A 528 -14.81 -16.73 5.53
N TYR A 529 -14.40 -15.47 5.75
CA TYR A 529 -15.07 -14.57 6.67
C TYR A 529 -16.27 -13.85 6.04
N LEU A 530 -17.22 -13.47 6.88
CA LEU A 530 -18.39 -12.68 6.52
C LEU A 530 -18.15 -11.18 6.70
N ILE A 531 -18.75 -10.40 5.82
CA ILE A 531 -18.74 -8.93 5.83
C ILE A 531 -20.18 -8.49 6.03
N VAL A 532 -20.42 -7.71 7.09
CA VAL A 532 -21.77 -7.37 7.52
C VAL A 532 -21.99 -5.86 7.47
N TYR A 533 -23.15 -5.47 6.99
CA TYR A 533 -23.69 -4.13 7.16
C TYR A 533 -24.59 -4.10 8.40
N GLN A 534 -24.31 -3.19 9.34
CA GLN A 534 -25.06 -3.05 10.59
C GLN A 534 -25.80 -1.70 10.61
N PRO A 535 -27.12 -1.66 10.30
CA PRO A 535 -27.89 -0.42 10.17
C PRO A 535 -28.08 0.35 11.48
N ARG A 536 -27.82 -0.27 12.64
CA ARG A 536 -27.84 0.39 13.95
C ARG A 536 -26.61 1.25 14.20
N SER A 537 -25.51 1.02 13.48
CA SER A 537 -24.36 1.93 13.48
C SER A 537 -24.60 3.03 12.46
N VAL A 538 -24.82 4.27 12.91
CA VAL A 538 -25.23 5.38 12.04
C VAL A 538 -24.28 6.56 12.20
N LEU A 539 -23.83 7.11 11.07
CA LEU A 539 -23.00 8.31 11.01
C LEU A 539 -23.48 9.22 9.87
N TYR A 540 -23.29 10.53 10.03
CA TYR A 540 -23.29 11.45 8.90
C TYR A 540 -21.90 11.49 8.28
N HIS A 541 -21.81 11.56 6.95
CA HIS A 541 -20.57 11.76 6.22
C HIS A 541 -20.73 13.04 5.41
N LEU A 542 -20.12 14.12 5.92
CA LEU A 542 -20.39 15.49 5.51
C LEU A 542 -19.77 15.81 4.15
N GLU A 543 -18.78 15.02 3.72
CA GLU A 543 -18.07 15.30 2.49
C GLU A 543 -17.86 14.05 1.62
N SER A 544 -18.39 14.11 0.41
CA SER A 544 -18.17 13.06 -0.60
C SER A 544 -18.09 13.64 -2.01
N GLN A 545 -17.79 14.93 -2.11
CA GLN A 545 -17.75 15.69 -3.37
C GLN A 545 -16.54 16.63 -3.47
N THR A 546 -15.47 16.36 -2.72
CA THR A 546 -14.22 17.13 -2.84
C THR A 546 -13.68 16.98 -4.27
N PRO A 547 -13.36 18.09 -4.96
CA PRO A 547 -12.77 18.03 -6.31
C PRO A 547 -11.52 17.15 -6.34
N GLY A 548 -11.40 16.29 -7.34
CA GLY A 548 -10.25 15.41 -7.52
C GLY A 548 -10.33 14.03 -6.84
N ARG A 549 -11.35 13.78 -5.97
CA ARG A 549 -11.50 12.49 -5.27
C ARG A 549 -11.58 11.28 -6.21
N LYS A 550 -12.17 11.46 -7.40
CA LYS A 550 -12.38 10.39 -8.39
C LYS A 550 -11.31 10.34 -9.49
N ASP A 551 -10.25 11.14 -9.37
CA ASP A 551 -9.23 11.25 -10.43
C ASP A 551 -8.53 9.92 -10.71
N GLN A 552 -8.46 9.06 -9.69
CA GLN A 552 -7.82 7.75 -9.77
C GLN A 552 -8.82 6.59 -9.90
N ASP A 553 -10.13 6.84 -10.01
CA ASP A 553 -11.15 5.77 -10.12
C ASP A 553 -10.86 4.84 -11.30
N ALA A 554 -10.42 5.38 -12.44
CA ALA A 554 -10.07 4.59 -13.62
C ALA A 554 -8.78 3.76 -13.45
N HIS A 555 -7.84 4.22 -12.62
CA HIS A 555 -6.67 3.43 -12.25
C HIS A 555 -7.07 2.31 -11.28
N ASN A 556 -7.76 2.66 -10.19
CA ASN A 556 -8.19 1.73 -9.15
C ASN A 556 -9.15 0.67 -9.71
N SER A 557 -10.07 1.04 -10.60
CA SER A 557 -10.98 0.08 -11.26
C SER A 557 -10.22 -0.94 -12.10
N ARG A 558 -9.18 -0.52 -12.83
CA ARG A 558 -8.32 -1.44 -13.59
C ARG A 558 -7.54 -2.37 -12.67
N LEU A 559 -6.98 -1.84 -11.59
CA LEU A 559 -6.26 -2.65 -10.61
C LEU A 559 -7.18 -3.70 -9.94
N LEU A 560 -8.42 -3.30 -9.61
CA LEU A 560 -9.42 -4.22 -9.08
C LEU A 560 -9.81 -5.27 -10.11
N GLU A 561 -9.98 -4.90 -11.39
CA GLU A 561 -10.27 -5.84 -12.48
C GLU A 561 -9.11 -6.81 -12.75
N GLU A 562 -7.86 -6.34 -12.73
CA GLU A 562 -6.67 -7.20 -12.88
C GLU A 562 -6.60 -8.27 -11.78
N ARG A 563 -7.00 -7.90 -10.56
CA ARG A 563 -6.94 -8.80 -9.39
C ARG A 563 -8.14 -9.72 -9.27
N TRP A 564 -9.33 -9.18 -9.45
CA TRP A 564 -10.60 -9.85 -9.15
C TRP A 564 -11.42 -10.17 -10.40
N GLY A 565 -11.00 -9.76 -11.59
CA GLY A 565 -11.72 -9.98 -12.85
C GLY A 565 -11.80 -11.44 -13.29
N SER A 566 -11.07 -12.37 -12.67
CA SER A 566 -11.31 -13.81 -12.85
C SER A 566 -12.56 -14.29 -12.08
N HIS A 567 -13.01 -13.55 -11.07
CA HIS A 567 -14.17 -13.84 -10.24
C HIS A 567 -15.44 -13.30 -10.92
N TRP A 568 -15.79 -13.89 -12.06
CA TRP A 568 -16.97 -13.49 -12.85
C TRP A 568 -18.29 -13.59 -12.06
N TRP A 569 -18.32 -14.33 -10.96
CA TRP A 569 -19.47 -14.52 -10.07
C TRP A 569 -19.65 -13.41 -9.02
N LEU A 570 -18.89 -12.31 -9.09
CA LEU A 570 -19.06 -11.20 -8.15
C LEU A 570 -20.41 -10.50 -8.28
N GLY A 571 -21.09 -10.52 -9.42
CA GLY A 571 -22.39 -9.82 -9.57
C GLY A 571 -23.46 -10.32 -8.59
N ASP A 572 -24.00 -9.44 -7.74
CA ASP A 572 -24.92 -9.81 -6.66
C ASP A 572 -26.04 -8.79 -6.38
N GLU A 573 -26.13 -7.71 -7.15
CA GLU A 573 -27.10 -6.64 -6.92
C GLU A 573 -28.57 -7.12 -6.94
N ASP A 574 -28.90 -8.03 -7.86
CA ASP A 574 -30.28 -8.48 -8.08
C ASP A 574 -30.78 -9.38 -6.94
N LEU A 575 -29.86 -10.07 -6.25
CA LEU A 575 -30.16 -10.82 -5.02
C LEU A 575 -30.76 -9.92 -3.94
N TYR A 576 -30.16 -8.76 -3.67
CA TYR A 576 -30.62 -7.89 -2.60
C TYR A 576 -31.85 -7.08 -2.99
N TYR A 577 -31.94 -6.62 -4.24
CA TYR A 577 -33.17 -5.97 -4.70
C TYR A 577 -34.35 -6.95 -4.63
N HIS A 578 -34.17 -8.20 -5.05
CA HIS A 578 -35.23 -9.22 -4.99
C HIS A 578 -35.74 -9.45 -3.56
N GLN A 579 -34.84 -9.52 -2.58
CA GLN A 579 -35.19 -9.66 -1.16
C GLN A 579 -36.09 -8.52 -0.65
N ASP A 580 -35.99 -7.33 -1.22
CA ASP A 580 -36.81 -6.16 -0.87
C ASP A 580 -38.05 -5.97 -1.75
N GLY A 581 -38.34 -6.92 -2.64
CA GLY A 581 -39.46 -6.79 -3.59
C GLY A 581 -39.18 -5.79 -4.72
N LEU A 582 -37.91 -5.55 -5.02
CA LEU A 582 -37.43 -4.62 -6.03
C LEU A 582 -36.65 -5.35 -7.14
N LYS A 583 -36.50 -4.67 -8.28
CA LYS A 583 -35.64 -5.08 -9.40
C LYS A 583 -34.96 -3.88 -10.04
N LEU A 584 -33.81 -4.12 -10.66
CA LEU A 584 -33.09 -3.12 -11.43
C LEU A 584 -33.50 -3.20 -12.91
N VAL A 585 -34.11 -2.14 -13.43
CA VAL A 585 -34.58 -2.03 -14.82
C VAL A 585 -33.75 -0.98 -15.57
N GLY A 586 -32.93 -1.41 -16.52
CA GLY A 586 -32.07 -0.51 -17.30
C GLY A 586 -30.61 -0.94 -17.34
N GLY A 587 -29.77 -0.10 -17.96
CA GLY A 587 -28.35 -0.36 -18.21
C GLY A 587 -27.41 0.78 -17.82
N ASP A 588 -26.13 0.43 -17.89
CA ASP A 588 -24.88 1.03 -17.40
C ASP A 588 -24.55 2.51 -17.75
N GLN A 589 -25.51 3.36 -18.15
CA GLN A 589 -25.23 4.75 -18.59
C GLN A 589 -26.09 5.88 -18.00
N ASP A 590 -27.09 5.62 -17.16
CA ASP A 590 -27.86 6.74 -16.60
C ASP A 590 -27.31 7.23 -15.26
N VAL A 591 -27.05 8.54 -15.22
CA VAL A 591 -26.48 9.34 -14.12
C VAL A 591 -27.35 9.32 -12.84
N ASN A 592 -28.41 8.51 -12.79
CA ASN A 592 -29.34 8.46 -11.67
C ASN A 592 -29.87 7.02 -11.41
N PHE A 593 -29.08 6.19 -10.73
CA PHE A 593 -29.43 4.81 -10.34
C PHE A 593 -30.82 4.68 -9.67
N ALA A 594 -31.28 5.71 -8.96
CA ALA A 594 -32.57 5.70 -8.28
C ALA A 594 -33.78 5.54 -9.22
N THR A 595 -33.68 5.96 -10.49
CA THR A 595 -34.79 5.83 -11.45
C THR A 595 -34.88 4.45 -12.11
N GLN A 596 -33.85 3.63 -11.94
CA GLN A 596 -33.75 2.28 -12.51
C GLN A 596 -34.29 1.21 -11.55
N ILE A 597 -34.35 1.47 -10.25
CA ILE A 597 -34.88 0.52 -9.26
C ILE A 597 -36.41 0.63 -9.22
N LYS A 598 -37.11 -0.48 -9.47
CA LYS A 598 -38.58 -0.54 -9.53
C LYS A 598 -39.13 -1.69 -8.71
N PRO A 599 -40.33 -1.58 -8.12
CA PRO A 599 -41.01 -2.73 -7.55
C PRO A 599 -41.36 -3.76 -8.63
N PHE A 600 -41.55 -5.01 -8.23
CA PHE A 600 -42.11 -6.03 -9.11
C PHE A 600 -43.52 -5.66 -9.56
N HIS A 601 -43.86 -5.96 -10.81
CA HIS A 601 -45.19 -5.67 -11.34
C HIS A 601 -46.25 -6.64 -10.81
N ASP A 602 -45.89 -7.92 -10.72
CA ASP A 602 -46.76 -9.00 -10.28
C ASP A 602 -45.93 -10.19 -9.76
N VAL A 603 -46.64 -11.26 -9.36
CA VAL A 603 -46.04 -12.49 -8.82
C VAL A 603 -45.20 -13.23 -9.87
N GLN A 604 -45.55 -13.15 -11.15
CA GLN A 604 -44.80 -13.83 -12.22
C GLN A 604 -43.46 -13.13 -12.48
N ASP A 605 -43.46 -11.80 -12.51
CA ASP A 605 -42.25 -10.98 -12.60
C ASP A 605 -41.33 -11.24 -11.39
N GLN A 606 -41.88 -11.26 -10.18
CA GLN A 606 -41.10 -11.61 -8.98
C GLN A 606 -40.53 -13.04 -9.02
N ALA A 607 -41.28 -14.00 -9.55
CA ALA A 607 -40.83 -15.38 -9.70
C ALA A 607 -39.71 -15.50 -10.74
N ALA A 608 -39.80 -14.79 -11.86
CA ALA A 608 -38.76 -14.78 -12.88
C ALA A 608 -37.44 -14.23 -12.32
N TRP A 609 -37.49 -13.11 -11.59
CA TRP A 609 -36.31 -12.53 -10.94
C TRP A 609 -35.76 -13.36 -9.77
N ALA A 610 -36.58 -14.25 -9.19
CA ALA A 610 -36.12 -15.18 -8.16
C ALA A 610 -35.04 -16.13 -8.69
N HIS A 611 -35.12 -16.54 -9.96
CA HIS A 611 -34.08 -17.37 -10.59
C HIS A 611 -32.74 -16.63 -10.71
N VAL A 612 -32.77 -15.34 -11.07
CA VAL A 612 -31.56 -14.50 -11.15
C VAL A 612 -30.91 -14.35 -9.78
N ALA A 613 -31.72 -14.03 -8.76
CA ALA A 613 -31.27 -13.91 -7.38
C ALA A 613 -30.74 -15.23 -6.82
N ALA A 614 -31.38 -16.37 -7.15
CA ALA A 614 -30.93 -17.69 -6.77
C ALA A 614 -29.59 -18.05 -7.42
N ALA A 615 -29.41 -17.74 -8.71
CA ALA A 615 -28.15 -17.94 -9.41
C ALA A 615 -27.02 -17.11 -8.79
N GLN A 616 -27.25 -15.82 -8.52
CA GLN A 616 -26.25 -14.98 -7.84
C GLN A 616 -25.91 -15.51 -6.45
N ARG A 617 -26.91 -15.89 -5.64
CA ARG A 617 -26.70 -16.48 -4.31
C ARG A 617 -25.86 -17.77 -4.36
N ALA A 618 -26.16 -18.65 -5.30
CA ALA A 618 -25.42 -19.89 -5.51
C ALA A 618 -23.98 -19.61 -5.95
N ALA A 619 -23.79 -18.66 -6.88
CA ALA A 619 -22.50 -18.27 -7.39
C ALA A 619 -21.60 -17.65 -6.30
N LEU A 620 -22.17 -16.83 -5.40
CA LEU A 620 -21.46 -16.31 -4.22
C LEU A 620 -20.98 -17.39 -3.27
N LYS A 621 -21.70 -18.52 -3.18
CA LYS A 621 -21.33 -19.69 -2.40
C LYS A 621 -20.44 -20.67 -3.17
N LYS A 622 -20.11 -20.36 -4.43
CA LYS A 622 -19.40 -21.25 -5.37
C LYS A 622 -20.11 -22.61 -5.55
N ASP A 623 -21.44 -22.65 -5.38
CA ASP A 623 -22.28 -23.83 -5.63
C ASP A 623 -22.63 -23.93 -7.11
N TRP A 624 -21.71 -24.46 -7.91
CA TRP A 624 -21.87 -24.57 -9.35
C TRP A 624 -22.99 -25.53 -9.78
N GLY A 625 -23.36 -26.49 -8.92
CA GLY A 625 -24.49 -27.38 -9.16
C GLY A 625 -25.81 -26.60 -9.16
N ALA A 626 -26.01 -25.76 -8.14
CA ALA A 626 -27.17 -24.88 -8.06
C ALA A 626 -27.16 -23.82 -9.17
N VAL A 627 -26.00 -23.25 -9.54
CA VAL A 627 -25.93 -22.30 -10.67
C VAL A 627 -26.37 -22.99 -11.98
N ARG A 628 -25.87 -24.19 -12.28
CA ARG A 628 -26.29 -24.96 -13.47
C ARG A 628 -27.78 -25.25 -13.48
N TRP A 629 -28.35 -25.59 -12.32
CA TRP A 629 -29.79 -25.79 -12.19
C TRP A 629 -30.58 -24.52 -12.58
N GLU A 630 -30.17 -23.35 -12.06
CA GLU A 630 -30.82 -22.09 -12.40
C GLU A 630 -30.65 -21.71 -13.89
N LEU A 631 -29.48 -21.98 -14.48
CA LEU A 631 -29.28 -21.82 -15.93
C LEU A 631 -30.20 -22.74 -16.75
N GLY A 632 -30.50 -23.94 -16.24
CA GLY A 632 -31.47 -24.87 -16.85
C GLY A 632 -32.89 -24.28 -16.94
N MET A 633 -33.23 -23.35 -16.05
CA MET A 633 -34.49 -22.63 -16.02
C MET A 633 -34.50 -21.40 -16.94
N ALA A 634 -33.58 -21.30 -17.90
CA ALA A 634 -33.42 -20.14 -18.79
C ALA A 634 -34.74 -19.64 -19.40
N ASP A 635 -35.74 -20.48 -19.67
CA ASP A 635 -37.02 -20.07 -20.25
C ASP A 635 -37.91 -19.27 -19.29
N TYR A 636 -37.68 -19.40 -17.97
CA TYR A 636 -38.43 -18.74 -16.90
C TYR A 636 -37.74 -17.48 -16.36
N TRP A 637 -36.52 -17.18 -16.82
CA TRP A 637 -35.80 -15.96 -16.45
C TRP A 637 -36.46 -14.71 -17.05
N PRO A 638 -36.30 -13.51 -16.44
CA PRO A 638 -36.93 -12.30 -16.94
C PRO A 638 -36.43 -11.96 -18.35
N ASN A 639 -37.31 -11.39 -19.16
CA ASN A 639 -36.98 -10.98 -20.53
C ASN A 639 -36.27 -9.62 -20.54
N ASP A 640 -35.11 -9.55 -19.89
CA ASP A 640 -34.27 -8.36 -19.77
C ASP A 640 -32.93 -8.58 -20.47
N ARG A 641 -32.52 -7.63 -21.32
CA ARG A 641 -31.32 -7.79 -22.15
C ARG A 641 -30.03 -7.95 -21.34
N PHE A 642 -29.91 -7.29 -20.19
CA PHE A 642 -28.70 -7.34 -19.36
C PHE A 642 -28.65 -8.61 -18.54
N VAL A 643 -29.79 -9.05 -18.01
CA VAL A 643 -29.90 -10.33 -17.31
C VAL A 643 -29.61 -11.50 -18.25
N LEU A 644 -30.16 -11.48 -19.47
CA LEU A 644 -29.93 -12.55 -20.44
C LEU A 644 -28.47 -12.59 -20.94
N SER A 645 -27.86 -11.42 -21.14
CA SER A 645 -26.43 -11.31 -21.47
C SER A 645 -25.55 -11.85 -20.35
N TRP A 646 -25.87 -11.50 -19.10
CA TRP A 646 -25.18 -12.04 -17.93
C TRP A 646 -25.35 -13.56 -17.82
N GLY A 647 -26.56 -14.10 -18.01
CA GLY A 647 -26.81 -15.54 -18.03
C GLY A 647 -26.01 -16.28 -19.11
N ALA A 648 -25.89 -15.70 -20.31
CA ALA A 648 -25.04 -16.24 -21.37
C ALA A 648 -23.55 -16.27 -20.98
N MET A 649 -23.05 -15.19 -20.37
CA MET A 649 -21.68 -15.12 -19.84
C MET A 649 -21.45 -16.17 -18.74
N VAL A 650 -22.37 -16.32 -17.80
CA VAL A 650 -22.27 -17.33 -16.72
C VAL A 650 -22.22 -18.74 -17.31
N ALA A 651 -23.09 -19.05 -18.29
CA ALA A 651 -23.07 -20.33 -18.97
C ALA A 651 -21.76 -20.58 -19.73
N GLU A 652 -21.19 -19.57 -20.37
CA GLU A 652 -19.87 -19.66 -21.02
C GLU A 652 -18.77 -19.99 -20.01
N ARG A 653 -18.75 -19.32 -18.86
CA ARG A 653 -17.75 -19.54 -17.81
C ARG A 653 -17.84 -20.91 -17.14
N LEU A 654 -19.00 -21.57 -17.22
CA LEU A 654 -19.23 -22.92 -16.70
C LEU A 654 -19.13 -24.02 -17.77
N ASP A 655 -18.75 -23.67 -19.01
CA ASP A 655 -18.68 -24.58 -20.15
C ASP A 655 -20.03 -25.26 -20.45
N GLU A 656 -21.10 -24.46 -20.44
CA GLU A 656 -22.49 -24.90 -20.64
C GLU A 656 -23.03 -24.41 -22.01
N PRO A 657 -22.60 -24.99 -23.15
CA PRO A 657 -22.90 -24.47 -24.48
C PRO A 657 -24.39 -24.51 -24.82
N VAL A 658 -25.14 -25.48 -24.30
CA VAL A 658 -26.60 -25.58 -24.50
C VAL A 658 -27.32 -24.44 -23.78
N HIS A 659 -26.97 -24.18 -22.52
CA HIS A 659 -27.55 -23.09 -21.74
C HIS A 659 -27.17 -21.72 -22.33
N ARG A 660 -25.89 -21.54 -22.72
CA ARG A 660 -25.42 -20.31 -23.37
C ARG A 660 -26.20 -20.01 -24.65
N ALA A 661 -26.45 -21.02 -25.49
CA ALA A 661 -27.24 -20.85 -26.71
C ALA A 661 -28.68 -20.39 -26.41
N LYS A 662 -29.33 -20.95 -25.38
CA LYS A 662 -30.68 -20.51 -24.97
C LYS A 662 -30.70 -19.03 -24.54
N PHE A 663 -29.76 -18.63 -23.68
CA PHE A 663 -29.69 -17.24 -23.21
C PHE A 663 -29.40 -16.26 -24.36
N LEU A 664 -28.45 -16.59 -25.25
CA LEU A 664 -28.14 -15.76 -26.42
C LEU A 664 -29.34 -15.67 -27.37
N ALA A 665 -30.05 -16.77 -27.63
CA ALA A 665 -31.22 -16.76 -28.49
C ALA A 665 -32.30 -15.79 -27.96
N ARG A 666 -32.57 -15.83 -26.65
CA ARG A 666 -33.49 -14.87 -26.02
C ARG A 666 -32.96 -13.44 -26.06
N HIS A 667 -31.69 -13.23 -25.74
CA HIS A 667 -31.05 -11.90 -25.75
C HIS A 667 -31.15 -11.22 -27.13
N LEU A 668 -30.91 -11.97 -28.20
CA LEU A 668 -30.93 -11.49 -29.58
C LEU A 668 -32.33 -11.19 -30.14
N THR A 669 -33.40 -11.50 -29.38
CA THR A 669 -34.75 -10.99 -29.67
C THR A 669 -34.94 -9.55 -29.19
N LEU A 670 -34.10 -9.09 -28.25
CA LEU A 670 -34.21 -7.78 -27.61
C LEU A 670 -33.17 -6.78 -28.13
N VAL A 671 -32.09 -7.26 -28.74
CA VAL A 671 -30.94 -6.45 -29.15
C VAL A 671 -30.51 -6.85 -30.55
N ASP A 672 -30.21 -5.86 -31.38
CA ASP A 672 -29.54 -6.10 -32.66
C ASP A 672 -28.03 -6.15 -32.45
N ALA A 673 -27.48 -7.36 -32.42
CA ALA A 673 -26.08 -7.63 -32.12
C ALA A 673 -25.52 -8.68 -33.12
N PRO A 674 -25.02 -8.25 -34.30
CA PRO A 674 -24.64 -9.16 -35.38
C PRO A 674 -23.51 -10.13 -35.02
N ALA A 675 -22.54 -9.71 -34.20
CA ALA A 675 -21.40 -10.55 -33.81
C ALA A 675 -21.85 -11.70 -32.90
N GLU A 676 -22.64 -11.41 -31.87
CA GLU A 676 -23.23 -12.38 -30.96
C GLU A 676 -24.19 -13.33 -31.70
N ARG A 677 -24.86 -12.84 -32.74
CA ARG A 677 -25.70 -13.66 -33.62
C ARG A 677 -24.87 -14.68 -34.42
N LEU A 678 -23.71 -14.29 -34.96
CA LEU A 678 -22.79 -15.23 -35.62
C LEU A 678 -22.35 -16.34 -34.66
N GLU A 679 -21.99 -15.97 -33.43
CA GLU A 679 -21.59 -16.94 -32.40
C GLU A 679 -22.72 -17.91 -32.05
N LEU A 680 -23.95 -17.41 -31.88
CA LEU A 680 -25.11 -18.28 -31.67
C LEU A 680 -25.32 -19.22 -32.86
N ILE A 681 -25.21 -18.75 -34.10
CA ILE A 681 -25.35 -19.61 -35.29
C ILE A 681 -24.30 -20.72 -35.29
N ARG A 682 -23.03 -20.43 -34.98
CA ARG A 682 -21.96 -21.44 -34.87
C ARG A 682 -22.33 -22.51 -33.84
N MET A 683 -22.72 -22.10 -32.64
CA MET A 683 -23.13 -23.01 -31.58
C MET A 683 -24.31 -23.90 -31.98
N LEU A 684 -25.32 -23.32 -32.64
CA LEU A 684 -26.49 -24.08 -33.10
C LEU A 684 -26.13 -25.11 -34.16
N LEU A 685 -25.23 -24.78 -35.09
CA LEU A 685 -24.74 -25.70 -36.12
C LEU A 685 -23.91 -26.84 -35.51
N GLU A 686 -23.08 -26.56 -34.51
CA GLU A 686 -22.31 -27.57 -33.76
C GLU A 686 -23.25 -28.52 -32.99
N GLN A 687 -24.31 -27.98 -32.40
CA GLN A 687 -25.36 -28.73 -31.70
C GLN A 687 -26.33 -29.46 -32.67
N LYS A 688 -26.11 -29.36 -33.99
CA LYS A 688 -27.01 -29.89 -35.03
C LYS A 688 -28.45 -29.36 -34.95
N ASN A 689 -28.66 -28.19 -34.33
CA ASN A 689 -29.94 -27.47 -34.32
C ASN A 689 -30.09 -26.64 -35.61
N VAL A 690 -30.31 -27.34 -36.71
CA VAL A 690 -30.43 -26.78 -38.07
C VAL A 690 -31.54 -25.73 -38.15
N SER A 691 -32.69 -25.99 -37.53
CA SER A 691 -33.83 -25.06 -37.54
C SER A 691 -33.53 -23.74 -36.83
N GLY A 692 -32.87 -23.78 -35.68
CA GLY A 692 -32.48 -22.57 -34.96
C GLY A 692 -31.43 -21.77 -35.72
N ALA A 693 -30.41 -22.46 -36.27
CA ALA A 693 -29.38 -21.81 -37.07
C ALA A 693 -29.97 -21.12 -38.31
N GLU A 694 -30.93 -21.77 -38.99
CA GLU A 694 -31.63 -21.20 -40.15
C GLU A 694 -32.40 -19.91 -39.81
N GLU A 695 -33.13 -19.91 -38.69
CA GLU A 695 -33.86 -18.72 -38.24
C GLU A 695 -32.92 -17.54 -37.98
N GLN A 696 -31.83 -17.77 -37.25
CA GLN A 696 -30.86 -16.73 -36.93
C GLN A 696 -30.10 -16.23 -38.16
N LEU A 697 -29.75 -17.13 -39.09
CA LEU A 697 -29.13 -16.79 -40.37
C LEU A 697 -30.04 -15.96 -41.26
N ARG A 698 -31.34 -16.28 -41.29
CA ARG A 698 -32.33 -15.49 -42.02
C ARG A 698 -32.37 -14.06 -41.48
N THR A 699 -32.49 -13.89 -40.16
CA THR A 699 -32.48 -12.54 -39.55
C THR A 699 -31.20 -11.77 -39.88
N LEU A 700 -30.03 -12.42 -39.80
CA LEU A 700 -28.75 -11.78 -40.12
C LEU A 700 -28.66 -11.33 -41.59
N LEU A 701 -29.03 -12.21 -42.51
CA LEU A 701 -28.89 -11.98 -43.95
C LEU A 701 -30.02 -11.14 -44.54
N ASP A 702 -31.20 -11.11 -43.93
CA ASP A 702 -32.25 -10.15 -44.30
C ASP A 702 -31.80 -8.71 -43.99
N ALA A 703 -31.06 -8.52 -42.90
CA ALA A 703 -30.46 -7.22 -42.54
C ALA A 703 -29.21 -6.89 -43.37
N SER A 704 -28.36 -7.89 -43.65
CA SER A 704 -27.11 -7.74 -44.41
C SER A 704 -26.91 -8.91 -45.38
N PRO A 705 -27.46 -8.83 -46.60
CA PRO A 705 -27.44 -9.94 -47.57
C PRO A 705 -26.03 -10.40 -47.98
N ASP A 706 -25.08 -9.46 -48.01
CA ASP A 706 -23.69 -9.70 -48.42
C ASP A 706 -22.76 -9.98 -47.23
N HIS A 707 -23.30 -10.28 -46.04
CA HIS A 707 -22.49 -10.54 -44.85
C HIS A 707 -21.62 -11.79 -45.04
N ALA A 708 -20.32 -11.57 -45.27
CA ALA A 708 -19.33 -12.58 -45.63
C ALA A 708 -19.34 -13.82 -44.71
N GLU A 709 -19.19 -13.64 -43.39
CA GLU A 709 -19.19 -14.78 -42.46
C GLU A 709 -20.56 -15.46 -42.31
N GLY A 710 -21.66 -14.71 -42.33
CA GLY A 710 -23.01 -15.26 -42.32
C GLY A 710 -23.26 -16.16 -43.54
N LEU A 711 -22.75 -15.79 -44.72
CA LEU A 711 -22.81 -16.63 -45.91
C LEU A 711 -21.98 -17.91 -45.76
N VAL A 712 -20.80 -17.87 -45.14
CA VAL A 712 -20.03 -19.09 -44.84
C VAL A 712 -20.85 -20.05 -43.96
N LEU A 713 -21.47 -19.54 -42.89
CA LEU A 713 -22.30 -20.34 -41.99
C LEU A 713 -23.57 -20.87 -42.69
N LYS A 714 -24.17 -20.09 -43.59
CA LYS A 714 -25.26 -20.56 -44.46
C LYS A 714 -24.81 -21.69 -45.39
N GLY A 715 -23.59 -21.63 -45.92
CA GLY A 715 -23.01 -22.71 -46.72
C GLY A 715 -22.89 -24.01 -45.90
N ILE A 716 -22.43 -23.91 -44.65
CA ILE A 716 -22.35 -25.05 -43.72
C ILE A 716 -23.75 -25.61 -43.42
N LEU A 717 -24.73 -24.74 -43.14
CA LEU A 717 -26.13 -25.14 -42.95
C LEU A 717 -26.67 -25.91 -44.17
N CYS A 718 -26.40 -25.42 -45.39
CA CYS A 718 -26.80 -26.12 -46.61
C CYS A 718 -26.14 -27.49 -46.73
N ILE A 719 -24.85 -27.64 -46.38
CA ILE A 719 -24.18 -28.95 -46.34
C ILE A 719 -24.87 -29.90 -45.34
N GLN A 720 -25.18 -29.43 -44.12
CA GLN A 720 -25.86 -30.24 -43.11
C GLN A 720 -27.28 -30.67 -43.52
N ARG A 721 -27.93 -29.91 -44.42
CA ARG A 721 -29.24 -30.21 -45.02
C ARG A 721 -29.15 -30.98 -46.35
N GLU A 722 -27.95 -31.40 -46.75
CA GLU A 722 -27.69 -32.09 -48.03
C GLU A 722 -28.05 -31.25 -49.28
N GLN A 723 -28.10 -29.91 -49.14
CA GLN A 723 -28.38 -28.95 -50.20
C GLN A 723 -27.08 -28.49 -50.89
N TYR A 724 -26.35 -29.43 -51.47
CA TYR A 724 -24.97 -29.19 -51.89
C TYR A 724 -24.80 -28.17 -53.03
N GLU A 725 -25.73 -28.12 -54.00
CA GLU A 725 -25.70 -27.10 -55.07
C GLU A 725 -25.85 -25.68 -54.53
N GLN A 726 -26.76 -25.53 -53.57
CA GLN A 726 -26.97 -24.26 -52.89
C GLN A 726 -25.75 -23.89 -52.04
N ALA A 727 -25.15 -24.87 -51.33
CA ALA A 727 -23.95 -24.65 -50.54
C ALA A 727 -22.79 -24.09 -51.39
N GLU A 728 -22.53 -24.68 -52.56
CA GLU A 728 -21.46 -24.23 -53.46
C GLU A 728 -21.68 -22.79 -53.98
N SER A 729 -22.93 -22.45 -54.34
CA SER A 729 -23.30 -21.09 -54.74
C SER A 729 -23.11 -20.09 -53.60
N VAL A 730 -23.52 -20.47 -52.39
CA VAL A 730 -23.41 -19.64 -51.18
C VAL A 730 -21.95 -19.41 -50.77
N PHE A 731 -21.09 -20.44 -50.76
CA PHE A 731 -19.66 -20.26 -50.50
C PHE A 731 -18.97 -19.42 -51.58
N SER A 732 -19.38 -19.56 -52.84
CA SER A 732 -18.88 -18.71 -53.93
C SER A 732 -19.27 -17.24 -53.74
N ALA A 733 -20.48 -16.97 -53.24
CA ALA A 733 -20.91 -15.64 -52.89
C ALA A 733 -20.14 -15.09 -51.68
N ALA A 734 -19.95 -15.89 -50.63
CA ALA A 734 -19.16 -15.53 -49.45
C ALA A 734 -17.72 -15.15 -49.84
N LEU A 735 -17.09 -15.93 -50.73
CA LEU A 735 -15.75 -15.67 -51.23
C LEU A 735 -15.65 -14.33 -51.98
N ARG A 736 -16.64 -14.01 -52.83
CA ARG A 736 -16.71 -12.70 -53.50
C ARG A 736 -16.94 -11.55 -52.51
N GLY A 737 -17.67 -11.82 -51.43
CA GLY A 737 -17.90 -10.88 -50.33
C GLY A 737 -16.69 -10.69 -49.39
N GLY A 738 -15.55 -11.32 -49.67
CA GLY A 738 -14.33 -11.16 -48.87
C GLY A 738 -14.25 -12.06 -47.64
N ALA A 739 -15.05 -13.13 -47.57
CA ALA A 739 -14.92 -14.14 -46.52
C ALA A 739 -13.58 -14.88 -46.60
N ASP A 740 -13.19 -15.52 -45.50
CA ASP A 740 -11.98 -16.35 -45.43
C ASP A 740 -11.92 -17.36 -46.58
N ARG A 741 -10.89 -17.21 -47.41
CA ARG A 741 -10.78 -17.93 -48.68
C ARG A 741 -10.59 -19.43 -48.47
N ARG A 742 -9.80 -19.82 -47.46
CA ARG A 742 -9.59 -21.21 -47.07
C ARG A 742 -10.93 -21.87 -46.73
N LYS A 743 -11.72 -21.27 -45.83
CA LYS A 743 -13.04 -21.78 -45.41
C LYS A 743 -14.01 -21.91 -46.59
N CYS A 744 -14.06 -20.92 -47.47
CA CYS A 744 -14.92 -20.96 -48.65
C CYS A 744 -14.52 -22.08 -49.62
N LEU A 745 -13.24 -22.21 -49.95
CA LEU A 745 -12.75 -23.25 -50.86
C LEU A 745 -12.94 -24.66 -50.28
N MET A 746 -12.68 -24.84 -48.98
CA MET A 746 -12.97 -26.08 -48.27
C MET A 746 -14.46 -26.42 -48.33
N GLY A 747 -15.34 -25.46 -48.03
CA GLY A 747 -16.78 -25.64 -48.11
C GLY A 747 -17.28 -25.99 -49.51
N MET A 748 -16.77 -25.33 -50.55
CA MET A 748 -17.07 -25.65 -51.95
C MET A 748 -16.60 -27.06 -52.32
N GLY A 749 -15.39 -27.46 -51.89
CA GLY A 749 -14.87 -28.80 -52.12
C GLY A 749 -15.70 -29.88 -51.45
N MET A 750 -16.12 -29.67 -50.19
CA MET A 750 -17.01 -30.59 -49.46
C MET A 750 -18.39 -30.69 -50.11
N ALA A 751 -18.95 -29.57 -50.57
CA ALA A 751 -20.21 -29.56 -51.31
C ALA A 751 -20.10 -30.33 -52.64
N ALA A 752 -19.02 -30.12 -53.40
CA ALA A 752 -18.76 -30.87 -54.62
C ALA A 752 -18.60 -32.38 -54.36
N MET A 753 -17.95 -32.78 -53.26
CA MET A 753 -17.91 -34.18 -52.83
C MET A 753 -19.31 -34.74 -52.54
N GLY A 754 -20.17 -33.98 -51.85
CA GLY A 754 -21.56 -34.36 -51.58
C GLY A 754 -22.40 -34.59 -52.85
N ARG A 755 -22.10 -33.84 -53.93
CA ARG A 755 -22.70 -34.02 -55.27
C ARG A 755 -22.10 -35.15 -56.09
N ALA A 756 -21.11 -35.86 -55.57
CA ALA A 756 -20.24 -36.78 -56.31
C ALA A 756 -19.47 -36.11 -57.48
N TYR A 757 -19.26 -34.79 -57.46
CA TYR A 757 -18.40 -34.07 -58.40
C TYR A 757 -16.95 -34.05 -57.92
N THR A 758 -16.31 -35.22 -57.94
CA THR A 758 -14.99 -35.44 -57.35
C THR A 758 -13.86 -34.65 -58.02
N GLN A 759 -13.96 -34.41 -59.33
CA GLN A 759 -12.99 -33.60 -60.07
C GLN A 759 -12.97 -32.15 -59.58
N GLY A 760 -14.14 -31.51 -59.44
CA GLY A 760 -14.23 -30.16 -58.92
C GLY A 760 -13.76 -30.07 -57.47
N ALA A 761 -14.12 -31.06 -56.64
CA ALA A 761 -13.65 -31.12 -55.26
C ALA A 761 -12.11 -31.17 -55.17
N TRP A 762 -11.49 -32.03 -55.99
CA TRP A 762 -10.04 -32.15 -56.09
C TRP A 762 -9.35 -30.83 -56.42
N GLU A 763 -9.84 -30.11 -57.44
CA GLU A 763 -9.30 -28.80 -57.82
C GLU A 763 -9.38 -27.78 -56.69
N ARG A 764 -10.49 -27.75 -55.93
CA ARG A 764 -10.66 -26.84 -54.79
C ARG A 764 -9.73 -27.15 -53.63
N PHE A 765 -9.53 -28.42 -53.27
CA PHE A 765 -8.59 -28.78 -52.22
C PHE A 765 -7.14 -28.48 -52.63
N LEU A 766 -6.79 -28.64 -53.90
CA LEU A 766 -5.48 -28.20 -54.43
C LEU A 766 -5.30 -26.68 -54.41
N GLU A 767 -6.36 -25.90 -54.61
CA GLU A 767 -6.31 -24.44 -54.40
C GLU A 767 -5.97 -24.10 -52.95
N VAL A 768 -6.60 -24.78 -51.98
CA VAL A 768 -6.29 -24.59 -50.55
C VAL A 768 -4.85 -24.95 -50.25
N LEU A 769 -4.38 -26.12 -50.70
CA LEU A 769 -3.02 -26.61 -50.40
C LEU A 769 -1.91 -25.82 -51.10
N ARG A 770 -2.22 -25.10 -52.19
CA ARG A 770 -1.27 -24.14 -52.79
C ARG A 770 -0.97 -22.96 -51.88
N GLU A 771 -1.97 -22.55 -51.09
CA GLU A 771 -1.88 -21.41 -50.17
C GLU A 771 -1.50 -21.83 -48.76
N HIS A 772 -1.97 -23.01 -48.34
CA HIS A 772 -1.79 -23.59 -47.02
C HIS A 772 -1.27 -25.04 -47.17
N PRO A 773 0.03 -25.23 -47.49
CA PRO A 773 0.58 -26.54 -47.81
C PRO A 773 0.60 -27.54 -46.65
N ASP A 774 0.38 -27.08 -45.42
CA ASP A 774 0.35 -27.88 -44.19
C ASP A 774 -1.06 -28.04 -43.61
N ASP A 775 -2.10 -27.76 -44.41
CA ASP A 775 -3.49 -27.94 -44.00
C ASP A 775 -3.91 -29.42 -43.97
N ALA A 776 -3.92 -30.00 -42.77
CA ALA A 776 -4.29 -31.40 -42.55
C ALA A 776 -5.71 -31.74 -43.02
N GLU A 777 -6.65 -30.81 -42.87
CA GLU A 777 -8.05 -31.01 -43.27
C GLU A 777 -8.17 -31.06 -44.79
N ALA A 778 -7.49 -30.14 -45.49
CA ALA A 778 -7.43 -30.16 -46.94
C ALA A 778 -6.76 -31.43 -47.48
N ILE A 779 -5.69 -31.93 -46.83
CA ILE A 779 -5.06 -33.22 -47.16
C ILE A 779 -6.03 -34.39 -46.99
N HIS A 780 -6.76 -34.43 -45.87
CA HIS A 780 -7.76 -35.47 -45.61
C HIS A 780 -8.83 -35.49 -46.72
N TRP A 781 -9.35 -34.32 -47.10
CA TRP A 781 -10.36 -34.24 -48.14
C TRP A 781 -9.81 -34.49 -49.55
N LEU A 782 -8.57 -34.08 -49.82
CA LEU A 782 -7.85 -34.42 -51.06
C LEU A 782 -7.67 -35.94 -51.20
N LEU A 783 -7.31 -36.64 -50.11
CA LEU A 783 -7.22 -38.10 -50.06
C LEU A 783 -8.55 -38.75 -50.46
N ARG A 784 -9.68 -38.26 -49.92
CA ARG A 784 -11.01 -38.77 -50.30
C ARG A 784 -11.33 -38.53 -51.77
N ALA A 785 -11.09 -37.31 -52.27
CA ALA A 785 -11.36 -36.94 -53.66
C ALA A 785 -10.47 -37.71 -54.66
N GLY A 786 -9.19 -37.90 -54.35
CA GLY A 786 -8.23 -38.61 -55.19
C GLY A 786 -8.47 -40.12 -55.22
N THR A 787 -8.81 -40.70 -54.06
CA THR A 787 -9.20 -42.11 -53.94
C THR A 787 -10.43 -42.41 -54.80
N ALA A 788 -11.46 -41.56 -54.74
CA ALA A 788 -12.68 -41.74 -55.53
C ALA A 788 -12.43 -41.68 -57.06
N GLN A 789 -11.31 -41.09 -57.48
CA GLN A 789 -10.92 -40.96 -58.89
C GLN A 789 -9.79 -41.91 -59.30
N ASN A 790 -9.28 -42.76 -58.38
CA ASN A 790 -8.10 -43.59 -58.61
C ASN A 790 -6.83 -42.79 -59.02
N ARG A 791 -6.68 -41.54 -58.54
CA ARG A 791 -5.52 -40.66 -58.82
C ARG A 791 -4.30 -40.98 -57.94
N TRP A 792 -3.86 -42.24 -57.94
CA TRP A 792 -2.87 -42.72 -56.96
C TRP A 792 -1.49 -42.07 -57.07
N GLN A 793 -1.03 -41.75 -58.29
CA GLN A 793 0.28 -41.12 -58.50
C GLN A 793 0.31 -39.68 -57.99
N GLU A 794 -0.60 -38.83 -58.49
CA GLU A 794 -0.71 -37.43 -58.06
C GLU A 794 -0.97 -37.29 -56.55
N LEU A 795 -1.88 -38.12 -56.02
CA LEU A 795 -2.18 -38.12 -54.58
C LEU A 795 -0.97 -38.53 -53.73
N GLY A 796 -0.19 -39.51 -54.20
CA GLY A 796 1.04 -39.94 -53.54
C GLY A 796 2.10 -38.83 -53.48
N GLU A 797 2.22 -38.01 -54.53
CA GLU A 797 3.13 -36.86 -54.55
C GLU A 797 2.72 -35.79 -53.52
N HIS A 798 1.44 -35.43 -53.49
CA HIS A 798 0.93 -34.44 -52.52
C HIS A 798 1.07 -34.91 -51.07
N LEU A 799 0.73 -36.17 -50.79
CA LEU A 799 0.89 -36.75 -49.46
C LEU A 799 2.36 -36.84 -49.05
N TYR A 800 3.25 -37.25 -49.96
CA TYR A 800 4.70 -37.29 -49.69
C TYR A 800 5.25 -35.92 -49.34
N LEU A 801 4.88 -34.88 -50.09
CA LEU A 801 5.29 -33.52 -49.80
C LEU A 801 4.75 -33.03 -48.44
N TYR A 802 3.51 -33.41 -48.09
CA TYR A 802 2.92 -33.08 -46.80
C TYR A 802 3.61 -33.79 -45.63
N THR A 803 3.79 -35.11 -45.70
CA THR A 803 4.43 -35.90 -44.63
C THR A 803 5.92 -35.58 -44.48
N ALA A 804 6.58 -35.12 -45.55
CA ALA A 804 7.95 -34.61 -45.46
C ALA A 804 8.05 -33.33 -44.60
N ARG A 805 7.01 -32.48 -44.64
CA ARG A 805 6.91 -31.28 -43.77
C ARG A 805 6.35 -31.60 -42.39
N ASN A 806 5.48 -32.61 -42.29
CA ASN A 806 4.75 -32.98 -41.08
C ASN A 806 5.06 -34.44 -40.70
N PRO A 807 6.30 -34.74 -40.27
CA PRO A 807 6.74 -36.12 -40.06
C PRO A 807 6.02 -36.82 -38.90
N GLU A 808 5.43 -36.07 -37.96
CA GLU A 808 4.71 -36.59 -36.80
C GLU A 808 3.25 -37.01 -37.12
N ASP A 809 2.72 -36.67 -38.31
CA ASP A 809 1.37 -37.07 -38.71
C ASP A 809 1.37 -38.53 -39.21
N LEU A 810 1.27 -39.45 -38.24
CA LEU A 810 1.25 -40.88 -38.50
C LEU A 810 0.04 -41.32 -39.35
N ALA A 811 -1.09 -40.62 -39.27
CA ALA A 811 -2.28 -40.92 -40.07
C ALA A 811 -2.06 -40.58 -41.54
N ALA A 812 -1.46 -39.43 -41.84
CA ALA A 812 -1.08 -39.06 -43.20
C ALA A 812 -0.02 -40.00 -43.79
N ARG A 813 0.96 -40.46 -42.98
CA ARG A 813 1.96 -41.46 -43.41
C ARG A 813 1.36 -42.84 -43.68
N PHE A 814 0.44 -43.27 -42.83
CA PHE A 814 -0.32 -44.50 -43.06
C PHE A 814 -1.12 -44.40 -44.38
N ALA A 815 -1.79 -43.28 -44.61
CA ALA A 815 -2.52 -43.02 -45.85
C ALA A 815 -1.59 -42.99 -47.08
N LEU A 816 -0.42 -42.32 -46.99
CA LEU A 816 0.60 -42.29 -48.05
C LEU A 816 1.05 -43.70 -48.43
N THR A 817 1.34 -44.54 -47.43
CA THR A 817 1.76 -45.92 -47.64
C THR A 817 0.71 -46.72 -48.40
N GLY A 818 -0.56 -46.58 -48.01
CA GLY A 818 -1.70 -47.19 -48.71
C GLY A 818 -1.87 -46.69 -50.16
N VAL A 819 -1.69 -45.38 -50.38
CA VAL A 819 -1.76 -44.75 -51.71
C VAL A 819 -0.63 -45.23 -52.61
N LEU A 820 0.61 -45.28 -52.12
CA LEU A 820 1.77 -45.79 -52.86
C LEU A 820 1.59 -47.25 -53.26
N LEU A 821 1.05 -48.07 -52.35
CA LEU A 821 0.73 -49.48 -52.62
C LEU A 821 -0.32 -49.63 -53.73
N ARG A 822 -1.36 -48.79 -53.73
CA ARG A 822 -2.42 -48.78 -54.77
C ARG A 822 -1.93 -48.20 -56.10
N GLY A 823 -0.96 -47.28 -56.07
CA GLY A 823 -0.28 -46.74 -57.24
C GLY A 823 0.87 -47.60 -57.77
N GLU A 824 0.98 -48.86 -57.32
CA GLU A 824 1.99 -49.85 -57.74
C GLU A 824 3.45 -49.45 -57.44
N ARG A 825 3.68 -48.51 -56.53
CA ARG A 825 5.01 -48.07 -56.08
C ARG A 825 5.46 -48.85 -54.83
N ILE A 826 5.58 -50.18 -54.99
CA ILE A 826 5.72 -51.12 -53.86
C ILE A 826 6.96 -50.86 -53.01
N GLU A 827 8.12 -50.59 -53.62
CA GLU A 827 9.36 -50.28 -52.87
C GLU A 827 9.24 -48.99 -52.04
N ALA A 828 8.56 -47.97 -52.59
CA ALA A 828 8.32 -46.73 -51.86
C ALA A 828 7.34 -46.95 -50.71
N ALA A 829 6.28 -47.74 -50.91
CA ALA A 829 5.34 -48.13 -49.87
C ALA A 829 6.04 -48.91 -48.75
N ARG A 830 6.95 -49.83 -49.08
CA ARG A 830 7.73 -50.59 -48.09
C ARG A 830 8.61 -49.69 -47.23
N ARG A 831 9.31 -48.73 -47.83
CA ARG A 831 10.13 -47.76 -47.07
C ARG A 831 9.31 -46.90 -46.13
N GLU A 832 8.15 -46.40 -46.58
CA GLU A 832 7.25 -45.63 -45.70
C GLU A 832 6.62 -46.50 -44.60
N TYR A 833 6.30 -47.76 -44.91
CA TYR A 833 5.83 -48.73 -43.92
C TYR A 833 6.87 -48.97 -42.81
N ASP A 834 8.14 -49.21 -43.18
CA ASP A 834 9.22 -49.44 -42.22
C ASP A 834 9.48 -48.17 -41.37
N ALA A 835 9.37 -46.98 -41.97
CA ALA A 835 9.44 -45.72 -41.26
C ALA A 835 8.29 -45.56 -40.26
N LEU A 836 7.06 -45.93 -40.65
CA LEU A 836 5.89 -45.91 -39.78
C LEU A 836 6.03 -46.90 -38.61
N CYS A 837 6.51 -48.12 -38.85
CA CYS A 837 6.79 -49.11 -37.80
C CYS A 837 7.84 -48.63 -36.79
N SER A 838 8.83 -47.87 -37.28
CA SER A 838 9.88 -47.30 -36.46
C SER A 838 9.36 -46.16 -35.58
N ALA A 839 8.35 -45.41 -36.05
CA ALA A 839 7.71 -44.34 -35.31
C ALA A 839 6.69 -44.88 -34.29
N ASP A 840 5.82 -45.80 -34.69
CA ASP A 840 4.87 -46.49 -33.81
C ASP A 840 4.58 -47.91 -34.30
N SER A 841 5.11 -48.89 -33.57
CA SER A 841 4.94 -50.31 -33.87
C SER A 841 3.53 -50.87 -33.57
N HIS A 842 2.69 -50.11 -32.87
CA HIS A 842 1.33 -50.51 -32.48
C HIS A 842 0.24 -49.70 -33.19
N TYR A 843 0.59 -48.91 -34.22
CA TYR A 843 -0.37 -48.10 -34.97
C TYR A 843 -1.49 -48.97 -35.57
N ASP A 844 -2.74 -48.54 -35.42
CA ASP A 844 -3.91 -49.32 -35.86
C ASP A 844 -3.91 -49.52 -37.39
N GLY A 845 -4.20 -50.74 -37.85
CA GLY A 845 -4.18 -51.11 -39.26
C GLY A 845 -2.81 -51.51 -39.85
N LEU A 846 -1.73 -51.41 -39.08
CA LEU A 846 -0.35 -51.63 -39.55
C LEU A 846 -0.06 -53.09 -39.93
N VAL A 847 -0.67 -54.07 -39.26
CA VAL A 847 -0.53 -55.50 -39.60
C VAL A 847 -1.14 -55.81 -40.96
N GLN A 848 -2.36 -55.31 -41.22
CA GLN A 848 -3.06 -55.52 -42.48
C GLN A 848 -2.33 -54.85 -43.64
N LEU A 849 -1.77 -53.65 -43.41
CA LEU A 849 -0.98 -52.92 -44.40
C LEU A 849 0.30 -53.68 -44.77
N GLY A 850 1.02 -54.22 -43.78
CA GLY A 850 2.21 -55.04 -44.01
C GLY A 850 1.92 -56.32 -44.80
N GLN A 851 0.82 -57.02 -44.48
CA GLN A 851 0.37 -58.19 -45.25
C GLN A 851 0.04 -57.83 -46.71
N ALA A 852 -0.61 -56.69 -46.94
CA ALA A 852 -0.96 -56.23 -48.28
C ALA A 852 0.28 -55.87 -49.13
N ILE A 853 1.32 -55.30 -48.51
CA ILE A 853 2.60 -55.03 -49.17
C ILE A 853 3.31 -56.34 -49.51
N ALA A 854 3.46 -57.25 -48.55
CA ALA A 854 4.13 -58.54 -48.75
C ALA A 854 3.45 -59.39 -49.85
N GLY A 855 2.11 -59.36 -49.91
CA GLY A 855 1.36 -60.03 -50.96
C GLY A 855 1.63 -59.47 -52.37
N ARG A 856 1.81 -58.16 -52.50
CA ARG A 856 2.16 -57.51 -53.79
C ARG A 856 3.62 -57.74 -54.18
N GLU A 857 4.55 -57.74 -53.22
CA GLU A 857 5.95 -58.11 -53.44
C GLU A 857 6.09 -59.55 -53.96
N ALA A 858 5.36 -60.49 -53.36
CA ALA A 858 5.35 -61.88 -53.80
C ALA A 858 4.79 -62.04 -55.23
N ALA A 859 3.72 -61.31 -55.57
CA ALA A 859 3.15 -61.31 -56.92
C ALA A 859 4.12 -60.75 -57.98
N LEU A 860 4.86 -59.68 -57.66
CA LEU A 860 5.89 -59.12 -58.53
C LEU A 860 7.06 -60.09 -58.72
N ALA A 861 7.55 -60.73 -57.65
CA ALA A 861 8.62 -61.72 -57.73
C ALA A 861 8.23 -62.93 -58.61
N MET A 862 6.97 -63.39 -58.54
CA MET A 862 6.47 -64.44 -59.42
C MET A 862 6.39 -63.99 -60.88
N ALA A 863 5.95 -62.77 -61.16
CA ALA A 863 5.89 -62.20 -62.52
C ALA A 863 7.30 -62.04 -63.15
N SER A 864 8.30 -61.65 -62.35
CA SER A 864 9.70 -61.59 -62.79
C SER A 864 10.29 -62.97 -63.05
N SER A 865 9.92 -63.99 -62.27
CA SER A 865 10.36 -65.38 -62.48
C SER A 865 9.76 -66.03 -63.75
N SER A 866 8.55 -65.61 -64.17
CA SER A 866 7.95 -66.08 -65.43
C SER A 866 8.57 -65.46 -66.69
N PHE A 867 9.20 -64.28 -66.60
CA PHE A 867 9.94 -63.69 -67.73
C PHE A 867 11.31 -64.36 -67.94
N VAL A 868 11.96 -64.83 -66.88
CA VAL A 868 13.26 -65.54 -66.96
C VAL A 868 13.12 -66.95 -67.55
N ASN A 869 11.94 -67.58 -67.44
CA ASN A 869 11.68 -68.91 -68.03
C ASN A 869 11.14 -68.85 -69.48
N GLY A 870 11.08 -67.68 -70.11
CA GLY A 870 10.64 -67.48 -71.51
C GLY A 870 11.77 -67.26 -72.53
N GLU A 871 13.02 -67.12 -72.09
CA GLU A 871 14.24 -67.09 -72.93
C GLU A 871 15.19 -68.24 -72.56
N ALA A 872 14.64 -69.46 -72.44
CA ALA A 872 15.40 -70.71 -72.40
C ALA A 872 14.98 -71.62 -73.56
#